data_AF-A0A5B7E9C2-F1
#
_entry.id   AF-A0A5B7E9C2-F1
#
_cell.length_a   1.000
_cell.length_b   1.000
_cell.length_c   1.000
_cell.angle_alpha   90.00
_cell.angle_beta   90.00
_cell.angle_gamma   90.00
#
_symmetry.space_group_name_H-M   'P 1'
#
loop_
_entity.id
_entity.type
_entity.pdbx_description
1 polymer ?
#
loop_
_entity_poly.entity_id
_entity_poly.type
_entity_poly.pdbx_seq_one_letter_code
_entity_poly.pdbx_strand_id
1 'polypeptide(L)'
;MNRLTIPMSVPLDSPLSYLQVVEENELTPLAAGFYHGYDITIEPGVFNSVSTAVLQLVLSLLPDHFSLGHSHVPLASTALNMSLLYKPGAYEMLMHGLVSTNSLTFDAAVSGSIRGYLGNLDLVARSIQAGRDHGLPPYVVWRPLCGRRPAHSFDDLADTMHPEQIARLRNIYTDVADIDLFTGVISELPVDGALVGPTASCLLALQFKVLRQTDRYWYENDLPPSAFSKEQLFELRKASIARLLCDNVPGLDGVPRATFLARDQFLNAPVSCRDLDHVNLGAWKTRGKVVVAEDILHSVVEKGKQAVERRRQMEKRIFEKGLVAGSKSPVGSAYANNKPNPTSLILANTSVLLEATSQELVTIMHDRRVRRQIQGLGNEFDSLDLDLESVDISGLVPPAPLIRTCRETEEHRACDARNRYRTISGHCNNLRRPDFGRSSTVFARMLPAGYDDGISAPRTRSVSGDSLPSPRTISTTIHNDISHPHARYTLMVMQFGQFLDHDITFTPVNKGFQNSILDCRDCEAQQRVHPECWPIPVPNHDPYYPAVNISSGRPFCIAFTRSLPGQQTLGPREQINQNTAFLDASHIYGQELCEGRELRADQTGFLNVTRHPIRGKPLLPQETGNPECKADSGRCFKAGDSRSSEQPGLAVVHTIWMREHNRIAEGLSAINAHWDDERVYQEARRIVTAEWQHVVYNEFLPRVLGWNAMQLYSLRLKTEGYYGGDLEFQMIDELVRGLISTPMETLDNFLTEEITNHLFEDATVPFSGLDLAALNIQRGREHGIRSYNEYRAVCNLKRARTFQDLSREIKPELIDKLQRVYQSVDDIDLFTGGLCETPLQGGIIGPTFGCIIGLQFSFLRKCDRFWYETSNPHLRFNEEQLADIRKVTMASMICQNCDVVEQIQRGVFDMPHDFLNPRVPCAAVSNVNLQLWRDTSTCVIGNEAVGVGVARTPTPCTLCTCTPSGPQCQTLKVNCFELRSRFGLDEILRDNVCRAQCGNILDPNRPPQQPQPQPQPQQPQPPQSRPPSNIFNEGLTPPPPPPPHQPPPPPPQSIPQRPRPPLPPIQPSGPIFRPPPPPPPQQNPLRFPFPIPPFLRSLFS
;
A
#
# COMPACT_ATOMS: atom_id res chain seq x y z
N MET A 1 -7.28 -7.03 -28.82
CA MET A 1 -6.96 -6.29 -30.06
C MET A 1 -7.52 -4.87 -30.07
N ASN A 2 -8.83 -4.62 -29.92
CA ASN A 2 -9.46 -3.27 -29.98
C ASN A 2 -9.07 -2.24 -28.88
N ARG A 3 -7.87 -2.33 -28.29
CA ARG A 3 -7.22 -1.31 -27.45
C ARG A 3 -5.78 -0.99 -27.88
N LEU A 4 -5.28 -1.64 -28.95
CA LEU A 4 -3.94 -1.46 -29.50
C LEU A 4 -4.04 -1.04 -30.98
N THR A 5 -4.76 0.05 -31.24
CA THR A 5 -4.75 0.74 -32.53
C THR A 5 -3.55 1.68 -32.57
N ILE A 6 -2.57 1.44 -33.45
CA ILE A 6 -1.48 2.38 -33.69
C ILE A 6 -2.07 3.62 -34.39
N PRO A 7 -1.95 4.83 -33.83
CA PRO A 7 -2.36 6.05 -34.51
C PRO A 7 -1.25 6.49 -35.48
N MET A 8 -0.98 5.69 -36.52
CA MET A 8 -0.12 6.13 -37.63
C MET A 8 -0.79 7.33 -38.31
N SER A 9 -0.30 8.53 -38.04
CA SER A 9 -0.77 9.79 -38.63
C SER A 9 -0.24 10.03 -40.05
N VAL A 10 0.12 8.93 -40.71
CA VAL A 10 0.82 8.88 -41.99
C VAL A 10 -0.19 8.85 -43.15
N PRO A 11 -0.06 9.72 -44.17
CA PRO A 11 -0.83 9.59 -45.40
C PRO A 11 -0.60 8.21 -46.04
N LEU A 12 -1.68 7.53 -46.43
CA LEU A 12 -1.68 6.18 -47.04
C LEU A 12 -0.67 6.00 -48.18
N ASP A 13 -0.34 7.10 -48.86
CA ASP A 13 0.43 7.14 -50.11
C ASP A 13 1.82 7.81 -49.94
N SER A 14 2.27 8.08 -48.71
CA SER A 14 3.61 8.63 -48.45
C SER A 14 4.64 7.53 -48.16
N PRO A 15 5.92 7.68 -48.61
CA PRO A 15 6.98 6.73 -48.29
C PRO A 15 7.22 6.74 -46.77
N LEU A 16 7.12 5.57 -46.16
CA LEU A 16 7.37 5.37 -44.74
C LEU A 16 8.88 5.26 -44.53
N SER A 17 9.42 5.93 -43.50
CA SER A 17 10.82 5.80 -43.10
C SER A 17 10.96 5.04 -41.79
N TYR A 18 12.09 4.35 -41.60
CA TYR A 18 12.35 3.61 -40.35
C TYR A 18 12.37 4.54 -39.12
N LEU A 19 12.88 5.76 -39.26
CA LEU A 19 12.90 6.78 -38.19
C LEU A 19 11.50 7.09 -37.70
N GLN A 20 10.57 7.34 -38.63
CA GLN A 20 9.18 7.63 -38.31
C GLN A 20 8.51 6.49 -37.55
N VAL A 21 8.73 5.23 -37.96
CA VAL A 21 8.21 4.05 -37.26
C VAL A 21 8.76 3.95 -35.83
N VAL A 22 10.04 4.26 -35.63
CA VAL A 22 10.71 4.22 -34.32
C VAL A 22 10.26 5.36 -33.40
N GLU A 23 10.08 6.57 -33.93
CA GLU A 23 9.66 7.74 -33.17
C GLU A 23 8.16 7.70 -32.80
N GLU A 24 7.26 7.43 -33.76
CA GLU A 24 5.81 7.33 -33.49
C GLU A 24 5.45 6.22 -32.48
N ASN A 25 6.28 5.17 -32.40
CA ASN A 25 6.09 4.07 -31.46
C ASN A 25 6.89 4.24 -30.15
N GLU A 26 7.55 5.37 -29.90
CA GLU A 26 8.34 5.62 -28.68
C GLU A 26 9.38 4.52 -28.43
N LEU A 27 10.12 4.08 -29.47
CA LEU A 27 11.08 2.99 -29.37
C LEU A 27 12.52 3.45 -29.14
N THR A 28 12.82 4.73 -29.37
CA THR A 28 14.15 5.32 -29.11
C THR A 28 14.48 5.29 -27.60
N PRO A 29 15.64 4.74 -27.19
CA PRO A 29 16.17 4.94 -25.84
C PRO A 29 16.32 6.42 -25.50
N LEU A 30 16.15 6.80 -24.24
CA LEU A 30 16.31 8.19 -23.83
C LEU A 30 17.81 8.55 -23.75
N ALA A 31 18.19 9.73 -24.20
CA ALA A 31 19.57 10.22 -24.10
C ALA A 31 19.97 10.54 -22.63
N ALA A 32 19.00 10.90 -21.79
CA ALA A 32 19.20 11.21 -20.37
C ALA A 32 17.89 10.98 -19.59
N GLY A 33 18.01 10.87 -18.26
CA GLY A 33 16.85 10.66 -17.37
C GLY A 33 16.29 9.24 -17.40
N PHE A 34 15.03 9.11 -16.98
CA PHE A 34 14.28 7.86 -16.82
C PHE A 34 13.12 7.76 -17.80
N TYR A 35 12.74 6.53 -18.14
CA TYR A 35 11.51 6.21 -18.85
C TYR A 35 10.36 6.03 -17.84
N HIS A 36 9.20 6.60 -18.15
CA HIS A 36 8.02 6.59 -17.28
C HIS A 36 6.77 5.98 -17.96
N GLY A 37 6.93 5.35 -19.13
CA GLY A 37 5.84 4.76 -19.91
C GLY A 37 5.40 3.36 -19.48
N TYR A 38 5.81 2.88 -18.30
CA TYR A 38 5.41 1.58 -17.76
C TYR A 38 3.92 1.57 -17.35
N ASP A 39 3.14 0.65 -17.92
CA ASP A 39 1.71 0.49 -17.64
C ASP A 39 1.36 -0.98 -17.30
N ILE A 40 1.03 -1.20 -16.02
CA ILE A 40 0.62 -2.50 -15.47
C ILE A 40 -0.76 -2.98 -15.95
N THR A 41 -1.52 -2.15 -16.69
CA THR A 41 -2.84 -2.49 -17.23
C THR A 41 -2.79 -3.08 -18.65
N ILE A 42 -1.62 -3.05 -19.30
CA ILE A 42 -1.37 -3.69 -20.59
C ILE A 42 -0.94 -5.15 -20.35
N GLU A 43 -1.44 -6.08 -21.15
CA GLU A 43 -1.13 -7.51 -21.05
C GLU A 43 0.29 -7.80 -21.59
N PRO A 44 1.23 -8.30 -20.77
CA PRO A 44 2.59 -8.62 -21.22
C PRO A 44 2.60 -9.90 -22.06
N GLY A 45 3.27 -9.87 -23.21
CA GLY A 45 3.48 -11.07 -24.02
C GLY A 45 4.11 -10.83 -25.38
N VAL A 46 4.43 -11.93 -26.06
CA VAL A 46 4.84 -11.91 -27.48
C VAL A 46 3.63 -12.28 -28.33
N PHE A 47 3.28 -11.44 -29.30
CA PHE A 47 2.20 -11.70 -30.23
C PHE A 47 2.50 -12.93 -31.09
N ASN A 48 1.53 -13.83 -31.21
CA ASN A 48 1.64 -15.07 -31.97
C ASN A 48 2.09 -14.84 -33.42
N SER A 49 1.58 -13.79 -34.07
CA SER A 49 2.00 -13.36 -35.41
C SER A 49 3.47 -12.94 -35.47
N VAL A 50 4.00 -12.30 -34.44
CA VAL A 50 5.41 -11.88 -34.37
C VAL A 50 6.32 -13.06 -34.07
N SER A 51 5.97 -13.93 -33.12
CA SER A 51 6.75 -15.12 -32.79
C SER A 51 6.85 -16.12 -33.97
N THR A 52 5.71 -16.45 -34.58
CA THR A 52 5.59 -17.56 -35.54
C THR A 52 5.79 -17.14 -36.99
N ALA A 53 5.64 -15.84 -37.33
CA ALA A 53 5.97 -15.33 -38.65
C ALA A 53 7.11 -14.28 -38.61
N VAL A 54 6.91 -13.13 -37.95
CA VAL A 54 7.78 -11.94 -38.18
C VAL A 54 9.20 -12.08 -37.61
N LEU A 55 9.44 -12.89 -36.58
CA LEU A 55 10.79 -13.19 -36.07
C LEU A 55 11.47 -14.34 -36.81
N GLN A 56 10.71 -15.23 -37.47
CA GLN A 56 11.27 -16.30 -38.31
C GLN A 56 11.97 -15.75 -39.56
N LEU A 57 11.65 -14.50 -39.94
CA LEU A 57 12.25 -13.74 -41.02
C LEU A 57 13.79 -13.67 -40.94
N VAL A 58 14.36 -13.66 -39.73
CA VAL A 58 15.82 -13.64 -39.49
C VAL A 58 16.52 -14.85 -40.13
N LEU A 59 15.83 -15.98 -40.33
CA LEU A 59 16.38 -17.17 -40.98
C LEU A 59 16.76 -16.94 -42.45
N SER A 60 16.14 -15.96 -43.14
CA SER A 60 16.49 -15.63 -44.53
C SER A 60 17.86 -14.94 -44.67
N LEU A 61 18.34 -14.28 -43.61
CA LEU A 61 19.60 -13.53 -43.60
C LEU A 61 20.84 -14.45 -43.56
N LEU A 62 20.64 -15.75 -43.31
CA LEU A 62 21.70 -16.75 -43.10
C LEU A 62 22.29 -17.26 -44.43
N PRO A 63 23.60 -17.03 -44.68
CA PRO A 63 24.27 -17.50 -45.89
C PRO A 63 24.44 -19.02 -45.89
N ASP A 64 24.55 -19.63 -47.08
CA ASP A 64 24.81 -21.07 -47.23
C ASP A 64 26.13 -21.53 -46.58
N HIS A 65 27.08 -20.61 -46.36
CA HIS A 65 28.39 -20.89 -45.77
C HIS A 65 28.82 -19.78 -44.82
N PHE A 66 29.38 -20.12 -43.66
CA PHE A 66 30.11 -19.17 -42.81
C PHE A 66 31.54 -18.97 -43.32
N SER A 67 32.07 -17.76 -43.12
CA SER A 67 33.49 -17.45 -43.37
C SER A 67 34.33 -17.74 -42.14
N LEU A 68 35.49 -18.37 -42.37
CA LEU A 68 36.48 -18.73 -41.36
C LEU A 68 37.87 -18.36 -41.90
N GLY A 69 38.18 -17.06 -41.84
CA GLY A 69 39.39 -16.47 -42.42
C GLY A 69 39.43 -16.58 -43.95
N HIS A 70 40.27 -17.46 -44.47
CA HIS A 70 40.37 -17.77 -45.90
C HIS A 70 39.65 -19.06 -46.32
N SER A 71 38.82 -19.61 -45.43
CA SER A 71 38.08 -20.87 -45.65
C SER A 71 36.58 -20.70 -45.40
N HIS A 72 35.77 -21.58 -45.95
CA HIS A 72 34.31 -21.55 -45.82
C HIS A 72 33.80 -22.87 -45.22
N VAL A 73 32.80 -22.78 -44.34
CA VAL A 73 32.16 -23.94 -43.71
C VAL A 73 30.66 -23.94 -44.07
N PRO A 74 30.11 -24.98 -44.71
CA PRO A 74 28.69 -25.03 -45.07
C PRO A 74 27.79 -24.98 -43.83
N LEU A 75 26.78 -24.10 -43.84
CA LEU A 75 25.88 -23.83 -42.71
C LEU A 75 25.26 -25.12 -42.17
N ALA A 76 24.66 -25.93 -43.04
CA ALA A 76 24.01 -27.20 -42.66
C ALA A 76 24.97 -28.24 -42.01
N SER A 77 26.29 -28.14 -42.24
CA SER A 77 27.27 -29.02 -41.58
C SER A 77 27.61 -28.63 -40.13
N THR A 78 27.23 -27.41 -39.74
CA THR A 78 27.42 -26.86 -38.37
C THR A 78 26.17 -26.93 -37.51
N ALA A 79 25.01 -27.26 -38.09
CA ALA A 79 23.74 -27.34 -37.39
C ALA A 79 23.80 -28.40 -36.26
N LEU A 80 23.64 -27.94 -35.01
CA LEU A 80 23.83 -28.72 -33.77
C LEU A 80 25.24 -29.32 -33.57
N ASN A 81 26.22 -28.96 -34.41
CA ASN A 81 27.58 -29.52 -34.43
C ASN A 81 28.62 -28.45 -34.04
N MET A 82 28.74 -28.21 -32.74
CA MET A 82 29.66 -27.19 -32.19
C MET A 82 31.14 -27.62 -32.16
N SER A 83 31.49 -28.77 -32.75
CA SER A 83 32.88 -29.28 -32.77
C SER A 83 33.88 -28.36 -33.46
N LEU A 84 33.40 -27.45 -34.32
CA LEU A 84 34.21 -26.39 -34.92
C LEU A 84 34.79 -25.42 -33.87
N LEU A 85 34.01 -25.07 -32.84
CA LEU A 85 34.38 -24.08 -31.82
C LEU A 85 35.45 -24.59 -30.85
N TYR A 86 35.69 -25.90 -30.78
CA TYR A 86 36.77 -26.49 -29.98
C TYR A 86 38.14 -26.43 -30.68
N LYS A 87 38.21 -25.95 -31.93
CA LYS A 87 39.48 -25.74 -32.63
C LYS A 87 40.07 -24.38 -32.24
N PRO A 88 41.35 -24.28 -31.81
CA PRO A 88 41.98 -23.01 -31.49
C PRO A 88 41.88 -21.99 -32.65
N GLY A 89 41.51 -20.74 -32.34
CA GLY A 89 41.35 -19.68 -33.34
C GLY A 89 40.02 -19.69 -34.12
N ALA A 90 39.21 -20.76 -34.02
CA ALA A 90 37.99 -20.88 -34.82
C ALA A 90 36.84 -20.00 -34.31
N TYR A 91 36.79 -19.70 -33.01
CA TYR A 91 35.84 -18.73 -32.46
C TYR A 91 36.16 -17.33 -32.97
N GLU A 92 37.42 -16.93 -32.86
CA GLU A 92 37.96 -15.64 -33.28
C GLU A 92 37.73 -15.43 -34.79
N MET A 93 38.09 -16.43 -35.62
CA MET A 93 37.85 -16.38 -37.06
C MET A 93 36.37 -16.27 -37.44
N LEU A 94 35.46 -16.95 -36.71
CA LEU A 94 34.02 -16.87 -36.95
C LEU A 94 33.48 -15.49 -36.55
N MET A 95 33.89 -14.94 -35.42
CA MET A 95 33.49 -13.61 -34.95
C MET A 95 34.03 -12.50 -35.88
N HIS A 96 35.28 -12.61 -36.34
CA HIS A 96 35.82 -11.76 -37.40
C HIS A 96 34.99 -11.87 -38.70
N GLY A 97 34.57 -13.09 -39.07
CA GLY A 97 33.67 -13.33 -40.20
C GLY A 97 32.36 -12.56 -40.05
N LEU A 98 31.62 -12.79 -38.97
CA LEU A 98 30.32 -12.16 -38.68
C LEU A 98 30.36 -10.62 -38.66
N VAL A 99 31.51 -10.01 -38.34
CA VAL A 99 31.73 -8.55 -38.31
C VAL A 99 32.20 -7.98 -39.67
N SER A 100 32.61 -8.83 -40.63
CA SER A 100 33.22 -8.38 -41.90
C SER A 100 32.55 -8.91 -43.17
N THR A 101 31.72 -9.95 -43.11
CA THR A 101 30.93 -10.45 -44.24
C THR A 101 29.53 -9.85 -44.25
N ASN A 102 29.04 -9.49 -45.44
CA ASN A 102 27.63 -9.11 -45.61
C ASN A 102 26.69 -10.27 -45.25
N SER A 103 25.54 -9.97 -44.64
CA SER A 103 24.41 -10.89 -44.56
C SER A 103 23.79 -11.11 -45.95
N LEU A 104 22.88 -12.08 -46.06
CA LEU A 104 21.92 -12.06 -47.17
C LEU A 104 20.96 -10.88 -47.04
N THR A 105 20.32 -10.52 -48.15
CA THR A 105 19.19 -9.58 -48.19
C THR A 105 17.94 -10.21 -47.57
N PHE A 106 17.05 -9.36 -47.05
CA PHE A 106 15.73 -9.80 -46.61
C PHE A 106 14.78 -9.80 -47.81
N ASP A 107 14.62 -10.95 -48.45
CA ASP A 107 13.73 -11.14 -49.60
C ASP A 107 13.24 -12.60 -49.73
N ALA A 108 12.34 -12.84 -50.68
CA ALA A 108 11.69 -14.14 -50.88
C ALA A 108 12.61 -15.27 -51.41
N ALA A 109 13.88 -15.01 -51.75
CA ALA A 109 14.82 -15.99 -52.30
C ALA A 109 15.69 -16.67 -51.21
N VAL A 110 15.06 -17.33 -50.25
CA VAL A 110 15.74 -18.00 -49.13
C VAL A 110 16.76 -19.06 -49.59
N SER A 111 17.94 -19.05 -48.96
CA SER A 111 19.10 -19.89 -49.28
C SER A 111 18.82 -21.40 -49.26
N GLY A 112 19.66 -22.17 -49.97
CA GLY A 112 19.47 -23.62 -50.11
C GLY A 112 19.65 -24.37 -48.79
N SER A 113 20.63 -23.96 -47.99
CA SER A 113 20.98 -24.57 -46.71
C SER A 113 19.89 -24.40 -45.67
N ILE A 114 19.10 -23.33 -45.70
CA ILE A 114 17.95 -23.12 -44.79
C ILE A 114 16.79 -24.07 -45.13
N ARG A 115 16.68 -24.51 -46.38
CA ARG A 115 15.71 -25.52 -46.83
C ARG A 115 16.17 -26.96 -46.58
N GLY A 116 17.36 -27.17 -46.00
CA GLY A 116 17.87 -28.48 -45.60
C GLY A 116 18.57 -28.51 -44.24
N TYR A 117 18.41 -27.47 -43.42
CA TYR A 117 19.33 -27.09 -42.33
C TYR A 117 19.59 -28.19 -41.30
N LEU A 118 18.54 -28.91 -40.91
CA LEU A 118 18.61 -30.03 -39.94
C LEU A 118 18.41 -31.37 -40.65
N GLY A 119 19.28 -31.67 -41.63
CA GLY A 119 19.28 -32.94 -42.35
C GLY A 119 18.06 -33.10 -43.26
N ASN A 120 17.93 -32.22 -44.26
CA ASN A 120 16.81 -32.15 -45.21
C ASN A 120 15.46 -31.69 -44.61
N LEU A 121 15.49 -31.03 -43.45
CA LEU A 121 14.33 -30.28 -42.93
C LEU A 121 14.30 -28.86 -43.50
N ASP A 122 13.23 -28.53 -44.22
CA ASP A 122 12.94 -27.19 -44.74
C ASP A 122 12.35 -26.31 -43.63
N LEU A 123 13.09 -25.27 -43.21
CA LEU A 123 12.63 -24.35 -42.17
C LEU A 123 11.53 -23.40 -42.67
N VAL A 124 11.55 -22.99 -43.93
CA VAL A 124 10.57 -22.04 -44.50
C VAL A 124 9.20 -22.69 -44.59
N ALA A 125 9.14 -23.92 -45.10
CA ALA A 125 7.92 -24.71 -45.12
C ALA A 125 7.36 -24.94 -43.71
N ARG A 126 8.25 -25.13 -42.71
CA ARG A 126 7.85 -25.26 -41.31
C ARG A 126 7.35 -23.95 -40.69
N SER A 127 7.94 -22.80 -40.99
CA SER A 127 7.44 -21.49 -40.50
C SER A 127 6.05 -21.18 -41.06
N ILE A 128 5.82 -21.45 -42.35
CA ILE A 128 4.49 -21.31 -42.98
C ILE A 128 3.48 -22.26 -42.34
N GLN A 129 3.82 -23.55 -42.21
CA GLN A 129 2.91 -24.55 -41.63
C GLN A 129 2.63 -24.30 -40.13
N ALA A 130 3.62 -23.80 -39.37
CA ALA A 130 3.42 -23.37 -37.99
C ALA A 130 2.49 -22.17 -37.90
N GLY A 131 2.57 -21.20 -38.82
CA GLY A 131 1.64 -20.08 -38.89
C GLY A 131 0.18 -20.52 -39.09
N ARG A 132 -0.04 -21.56 -39.92
CA ARG A 132 -1.35 -22.18 -40.14
C ARG A 132 -1.86 -22.92 -38.91
N ASP A 133 -1.00 -23.75 -38.29
CA ASP A 133 -1.32 -24.50 -37.07
C ASP A 133 -1.66 -23.58 -35.88
N HIS A 134 -0.91 -22.48 -35.75
CA HIS A 134 -1.14 -21.41 -34.78
C HIS A 134 -2.37 -20.52 -35.10
N GLY A 135 -3.10 -20.80 -36.18
CA GLY A 135 -4.32 -20.09 -36.56
C GLY A 135 -4.11 -18.61 -36.92
N LEU A 136 -2.95 -18.25 -37.49
CA LEU A 136 -2.67 -16.86 -37.88
C LEU A 136 -3.60 -16.41 -39.03
N PRO A 137 -4.28 -15.25 -38.92
CA PRO A 137 -4.99 -14.64 -40.02
C PRO A 137 -4.08 -14.39 -41.24
N PRO A 138 -4.59 -14.54 -42.48
CA PRO A 138 -3.84 -14.26 -43.71
C PRO A 138 -3.28 -12.85 -43.79
N TYR A 139 -2.21 -12.68 -44.56
CA TYR A 139 -1.47 -11.42 -44.75
C TYR A 139 -2.36 -10.20 -45.01
N VAL A 140 -3.40 -10.34 -45.84
CA VAL A 140 -4.31 -9.23 -46.20
C VAL A 140 -5.10 -8.67 -45.02
N VAL A 141 -5.28 -9.45 -43.94
CA VAL A 141 -5.96 -9.00 -42.70
C VAL A 141 -5.08 -8.03 -41.91
N TRP A 142 -3.76 -8.15 -42.04
CA TRP A 142 -2.79 -7.33 -41.31
C TRP A 142 -2.48 -6.01 -42.02
N ARG A 143 -2.66 -5.93 -43.34
CA ARG A 143 -2.44 -4.69 -44.12
C ARG A 143 -3.23 -3.50 -43.58
N PRO A 144 -4.56 -3.56 -43.34
CA PRO A 144 -5.32 -2.44 -42.77
C PRO A 144 -4.94 -2.10 -41.33
N LEU A 145 -4.54 -3.09 -40.52
CA LEU A 145 -4.06 -2.86 -39.15
C LEU A 145 -2.74 -2.05 -39.15
N CYS A 146 -1.92 -2.26 -40.17
CA CYS A 146 -0.63 -1.63 -40.38
C CYS A 146 -0.68 -0.44 -41.37
N GLY A 147 -1.83 0.23 -41.48
CA GLY A 147 -1.95 1.47 -42.25
C GLY A 147 -1.82 1.32 -43.77
N ARG A 148 -2.02 0.12 -44.32
CA ARG A 148 -2.03 -0.15 -45.77
C ARG A 148 -3.44 -0.42 -46.29
N ARG A 149 -3.61 -0.22 -47.60
CA ARG A 149 -4.89 -0.44 -48.27
C ARG A 149 -5.30 -1.93 -48.16
N PRO A 150 -6.59 -2.26 -47.96
CA PRO A 150 -7.04 -3.66 -48.06
C PRO A 150 -6.74 -4.22 -49.45
N ALA A 151 -6.33 -5.49 -49.53
CA ALA A 151 -6.25 -6.22 -50.79
C ALA A 151 -7.55 -6.99 -51.05
N HIS A 152 -8.07 -6.88 -52.26
CA HIS A 152 -9.19 -7.68 -52.77
C HIS A 152 -8.82 -8.42 -54.07
N SER A 153 -7.66 -8.11 -54.64
CA SER A 153 -7.03 -8.76 -55.78
C SER A 153 -5.50 -8.81 -55.58
N PHE A 154 -4.82 -9.64 -56.37
CA PHE A 154 -3.35 -9.67 -56.38
C PHE A 154 -2.71 -8.35 -56.87
N ASP A 155 -3.40 -7.56 -57.69
CA ASP A 155 -2.87 -6.28 -58.19
C ASP A 155 -2.89 -5.18 -57.11
N ASP A 156 -3.74 -5.31 -56.08
CA ASP A 156 -3.76 -4.43 -54.90
C ASP A 156 -2.50 -4.60 -54.00
N LEU A 157 -1.58 -5.49 -54.35
CA LEU A 157 -0.28 -5.67 -53.68
C LEU A 157 0.83 -4.78 -54.27
N ALA A 158 0.57 -4.08 -55.39
CA ALA A 158 1.59 -3.32 -56.13
C ALA A 158 2.10 -2.04 -55.43
N ASP A 159 1.47 -1.64 -54.32
CA ASP A 159 1.96 -0.59 -53.40
C ASP A 159 3.05 -1.08 -52.43
N THR A 160 3.17 -2.41 -52.24
CA THR A 160 4.07 -3.02 -51.25
C THR A 160 4.97 -4.11 -51.81
N MET A 161 4.76 -4.61 -53.04
CA MET A 161 5.51 -5.74 -53.61
C MET A 161 5.97 -5.50 -55.05
N HIS A 162 7.12 -6.08 -55.43
CA HIS A 162 7.54 -6.11 -56.83
C HIS A 162 6.57 -6.95 -57.70
N PRO A 163 6.26 -6.53 -58.94
CA PRO A 163 5.36 -7.26 -59.84
C PRO A 163 5.73 -8.73 -60.08
N GLU A 164 7.01 -9.08 -60.03
CA GLU A 164 7.45 -10.48 -60.14
C GLU A 164 6.99 -11.34 -58.94
N GLN A 165 7.06 -10.80 -57.71
CA GLN A 165 6.58 -11.52 -56.53
C GLN A 165 5.06 -11.65 -56.56
N ILE A 166 4.34 -10.62 -57.02
CA ILE A 166 2.89 -10.68 -57.24
C ILE A 166 2.52 -11.78 -58.25
N ALA A 167 3.27 -11.89 -59.36
CA ALA A 167 3.07 -12.95 -60.35
C ALA A 167 3.37 -14.35 -59.79
N ARG A 168 4.41 -14.49 -58.94
CA ARG A 168 4.72 -15.75 -58.23
C ARG A 168 3.62 -16.13 -57.24
N LEU A 169 3.13 -15.19 -56.43
CA LEU A 169 2.03 -15.40 -55.48
C LEU A 169 0.73 -15.81 -56.18
N ARG A 170 0.36 -15.12 -57.28
CA ARG A 170 -0.80 -15.42 -58.14
C ARG A 170 -0.74 -16.83 -58.79
N ASN A 171 0.45 -17.43 -58.89
CA ASN A 171 0.65 -18.78 -59.42
C ASN A 171 0.62 -19.86 -58.31
N ILE A 172 0.56 -19.48 -57.03
CA ILE A 172 0.63 -20.38 -55.86
C ILE A 172 -0.67 -20.37 -55.06
N TYR A 173 -1.26 -19.19 -54.86
CA TYR A 173 -2.50 -18.98 -54.10
C TYR A 173 -3.69 -18.77 -55.05
N THR A 174 -4.89 -19.24 -54.66
CA THR A 174 -6.09 -19.12 -55.51
C THR A 174 -6.72 -17.74 -55.35
N ASP A 175 -6.87 -17.29 -54.10
CA ASP A 175 -7.29 -15.95 -53.74
C ASP A 175 -6.13 -15.17 -53.08
N VAL A 176 -6.16 -13.84 -53.17
CA VAL A 176 -5.20 -12.98 -52.43
C VAL A 176 -5.41 -13.12 -50.91
N ALA A 177 -6.62 -13.46 -50.48
CA ALA A 177 -6.96 -13.73 -49.10
C ALA A 177 -6.38 -15.04 -48.54
N ASP A 178 -5.83 -15.93 -49.38
CA ASP A 178 -5.19 -17.18 -48.93
C ASP A 178 -3.72 -16.98 -48.49
N ILE A 179 -3.11 -15.82 -48.78
CA ILE A 179 -1.67 -15.59 -48.59
C ILE A 179 -1.28 -15.65 -47.11
N ASP A 180 -0.42 -16.60 -46.73
CA ASP A 180 0.10 -16.75 -45.37
C ASP A 180 0.88 -15.51 -44.92
N LEU A 181 0.76 -15.13 -43.63
CA LEU A 181 1.43 -13.93 -43.10
C LEU A 181 2.94 -13.92 -43.35
N PHE A 182 3.63 -15.04 -43.14
CA PHE A 182 5.07 -15.16 -43.42
C PHE A 182 5.38 -14.88 -44.90
N THR A 183 4.67 -15.55 -45.81
CA THR A 183 4.89 -15.47 -47.26
C THR A 183 4.59 -14.08 -47.82
N GLY A 184 3.54 -13.42 -47.32
CA GLY A 184 3.22 -12.04 -47.68
C GLY A 184 4.31 -11.07 -47.21
N VAL A 185 4.69 -11.15 -45.94
CA VAL A 185 5.65 -10.21 -45.32
C VAL A 185 7.07 -10.33 -45.90
N ILE A 186 7.54 -11.54 -46.25
CA ILE A 186 8.84 -11.72 -46.93
C ILE A 186 8.82 -11.34 -48.43
N SER A 187 7.64 -11.06 -48.98
CA SER A 187 7.45 -10.57 -50.35
C SER A 187 7.34 -9.03 -50.43
N GLU A 188 7.27 -8.34 -49.28
CA GLU A 188 7.20 -6.88 -49.21
C GLU A 188 8.54 -6.20 -49.54
N LEU A 189 8.47 -5.05 -50.20
CA LEU A 189 9.57 -4.09 -50.33
C LEU A 189 9.94 -3.52 -48.96
N PRO A 190 11.23 -3.47 -48.58
CA PRO A 190 11.67 -2.84 -47.35
C PRO A 190 11.25 -1.37 -47.22
N VAL A 191 10.95 -0.95 -45.99
CA VAL A 191 10.72 0.46 -45.61
C VAL A 191 12.03 1.25 -45.74
N ASP A 192 11.99 2.54 -46.09
CA ASP A 192 13.20 3.33 -46.31
C ASP A 192 14.11 3.33 -45.08
N GLY A 193 15.32 2.78 -45.25
CA GLY A 193 16.35 2.59 -44.21
C GLY A 193 16.13 1.39 -43.27
N ALA A 194 15.10 0.57 -43.49
CA ALA A 194 14.88 -0.69 -42.77
C ALA A 194 15.29 -1.91 -43.61
N LEU A 195 15.37 -3.07 -42.96
CA LEU A 195 15.55 -4.36 -43.65
C LEU A 195 14.22 -5.01 -44.07
N VAL A 196 13.09 -4.62 -43.49
CA VAL A 196 11.81 -5.33 -43.62
C VAL A 196 10.70 -4.44 -44.13
N GLY A 197 9.67 -5.04 -44.73
CA GLY A 197 8.52 -4.34 -45.27
C GLY A 197 7.61 -3.68 -44.22
N PRO A 198 6.62 -2.87 -44.65
CA PRO A 198 5.78 -2.06 -43.76
C PRO A 198 4.95 -2.90 -42.79
N THR A 199 4.49 -4.10 -43.17
CA THR A 199 3.70 -4.97 -42.29
C THR A 199 4.58 -5.61 -41.22
N ALA A 200 5.81 -6.02 -41.54
CA ALA A 200 6.80 -6.44 -40.53
C ALA A 200 7.17 -5.29 -39.59
N SER A 201 7.47 -4.11 -40.15
CA SER A 201 7.89 -2.92 -39.40
C SER A 201 6.83 -2.52 -38.37
N CYS A 202 5.56 -2.47 -38.78
CA CYS A 202 4.40 -2.28 -37.92
C CYS A 202 4.31 -3.30 -36.77
N LEU A 203 4.36 -4.60 -37.09
CA LEU A 203 4.18 -5.67 -36.10
C LEU A 203 5.33 -5.75 -35.10
N LEU A 204 6.57 -5.53 -35.54
CA LEU A 204 7.74 -5.43 -34.66
C LEU A 204 7.67 -4.17 -33.77
N ALA A 205 7.29 -3.02 -34.33
CA ALA A 205 7.18 -1.78 -33.57
C ALA A 205 6.14 -1.88 -32.45
N LEU A 206 4.96 -2.43 -32.75
CA LEU A 206 3.92 -2.71 -31.75
C LEU A 206 4.41 -3.70 -30.68
N GLN A 207 5.13 -4.76 -31.09
CA GLN A 207 5.69 -5.74 -30.15
C GLN A 207 6.69 -5.11 -29.18
N PHE A 208 7.67 -4.36 -29.68
CA PHE A 208 8.71 -3.76 -28.84
C PHE A 208 8.16 -2.60 -27.99
N LYS A 209 7.12 -1.88 -28.46
CA LYS A 209 6.41 -0.89 -27.65
C LYS A 209 5.73 -1.56 -26.45
N VAL A 210 4.97 -2.63 -26.69
CA VAL A 210 4.32 -3.38 -25.60
C VAL A 210 5.34 -3.99 -24.64
N LEU A 211 6.48 -4.52 -25.12
CA LEU A 211 7.54 -5.02 -24.23
C LEU A 211 8.14 -3.90 -23.37
N ARG A 212 8.49 -2.74 -23.95
CA ARG A 212 9.02 -1.58 -23.20
C ARG A 212 8.03 -1.03 -22.18
N GLN A 213 6.73 -1.05 -22.50
CA GLN A 213 5.66 -0.57 -21.61
C GLN A 213 5.23 -1.57 -20.53
N THR A 214 5.42 -2.88 -20.74
CA THR A 214 5.00 -3.92 -19.78
C THR A 214 6.13 -4.53 -18.96
N ASP A 215 7.39 -4.38 -19.37
CA ASP A 215 8.52 -4.81 -18.56
C ASP A 215 8.81 -3.81 -17.42
N ARG A 216 8.52 -4.23 -16.19
CA ARG A 216 8.88 -3.49 -14.97
C ARG A 216 10.40 -3.28 -14.86
N TYR A 217 11.19 -4.20 -15.41
CA TYR A 217 12.65 -4.22 -15.35
C TYR A 217 13.31 -3.60 -16.59
N TRP A 218 12.55 -2.93 -17.47
CA TRP A 218 13.14 -2.11 -18.54
C TRP A 218 14.14 -1.14 -17.92
N TYR A 219 15.39 -1.19 -18.39
CA TYR A 219 16.53 -0.64 -17.64
C TYR A 219 16.43 0.86 -17.35
N GLU A 220 15.66 1.63 -18.14
CA GLU A 220 15.48 3.07 -17.94
C GLU A 220 14.37 3.43 -16.94
N ASN A 221 13.61 2.48 -16.41
CA ASN A 221 12.50 2.75 -15.48
C ASN A 221 12.99 3.35 -14.15
N ASP A 222 12.23 4.30 -13.57
CA ASP A 222 12.52 4.88 -12.24
C ASP A 222 11.99 4.06 -11.05
N LEU A 223 11.46 2.86 -11.31
CA LEU A 223 10.74 2.00 -10.36
C LEU A 223 11.67 1.27 -9.36
N PRO A 224 11.73 1.65 -8.06
CA PRO A 224 12.58 0.97 -7.09
C PRO A 224 11.98 -0.38 -6.63
N PRO A 225 12.77 -1.28 -6.01
CA PRO A 225 14.24 -1.21 -5.89
C PRO A 225 14.99 -1.58 -7.20
N SER A 226 14.26 -1.84 -8.29
CA SER A 226 14.76 -2.29 -9.60
C SER A 226 15.45 -1.21 -10.47
N ALA A 227 15.29 0.07 -10.14
CA ALA A 227 15.83 1.18 -10.92
C ALA A 227 17.35 1.36 -10.73
N PHE A 228 18.07 1.54 -11.84
CA PHE A 228 19.46 2.01 -11.82
C PHE A 228 19.53 3.47 -11.38
N SER A 229 20.63 3.88 -10.74
CA SER A 229 20.89 5.29 -10.45
C SER A 229 21.09 6.11 -11.74
N LYS A 230 21.05 7.45 -11.68
CA LYS A 230 21.28 8.29 -12.87
C LYS A 230 22.71 8.14 -13.42
N GLU A 231 23.66 7.90 -12.53
CA GLU A 231 25.06 7.65 -12.78
C GLU A 231 25.24 6.27 -13.44
N GLN A 232 24.58 5.24 -12.90
CA GLN A 232 24.53 3.91 -13.49
C GLN A 232 23.89 3.92 -14.89
N LEU A 233 22.79 4.67 -15.08
CA LEU A 233 22.18 4.86 -16.40
C LEU A 233 23.08 5.59 -17.39
N PHE A 234 23.86 6.58 -16.92
CA PHE A 234 24.84 7.27 -17.75
C PHE A 234 25.97 6.34 -18.21
N GLU A 235 26.40 5.42 -17.34
CA GLU A 235 27.38 4.40 -17.69
C GLU A 235 26.80 3.29 -18.60
N LEU A 236 25.58 2.80 -18.34
CA LEU A 236 24.90 1.83 -19.22
C LEU A 236 24.70 2.36 -20.63
N ARG A 237 24.43 3.66 -20.80
CA ARG A 237 24.26 4.32 -22.11
C ARG A 237 25.53 4.35 -22.97
N LYS A 238 26.70 3.95 -22.43
CA LYS A 238 27.95 3.74 -23.19
C LYS A 238 28.10 2.32 -23.74
N ALA A 239 27.26 1.38 -23.31
CA ALA A 239 27.34 -0.01 -23.76
C ALA A 239 27.07 -0.10 -25.27
N SER A 240 27.95 -0.78 -26.00
CA SER A 240 27.81 -1.01 -27.44
C SER A 240 28.28 -2.40 -27.81
N ILE A 241 27.71 -2.96 -28.88
CA ILE A 241 28.13 -4.28 -29.40
C ILE A 241 29.60 -4.26 -29.86
N ALA A 242 30.07 -3.12 -30.39
CA ALA A 242 31.48 -2.92 -30.76
C ALA A 242 32.43 -3.07 -29.55
N ARG A 243 32.11 -2.40 -28.41
CA ARG A 243 32.85 -2.54 -27.15
C ARG A 243 32.81 -3.98 -26.63
N LEU A 244 31.62 -4.59 -26.60
CA LEU A 244 31.43 -5.96 -26.11
C LEU A 244 32.27 -6.97 -26.91
N LEU A 245 32.37 -6.82 -28.23
CA LEU A 245 33.23 -7.65 -29.08
C LEU A 245 34.72 -7.44 -28.78
N CYS A 246 35.17 -6.19 -28.65
CA CYS A 246 36.54 -5.85 -28.24
C CYS A 246 36.93 -6.43 -26.86
N ASP A 247 35.98 -6.60 -25.95
CA ASP A 247 36.22 -7.17 -24.61
C ASP A 247 36.23 -8.72 -24.58
N ASN A 248 35.66 -9.38 -25.60
CA ASN A 248 35.40 -10.83 -25.57
C ASN A 248 36.01 -11.63 -26.74
N VAL A 249 36.54 -10.99 -27.78
CA VAL A 249 37.14 -11.67 -28.95
C VAL A 249 38.66 -11.41 -28.99
N PRO A 250 39.50 -12.40 -28.62
CA PRO A 250 40.95 -12.26 -28.69
C PRO A 250 41.45 -11.92 -30.10
N GLY A 251 42.41 -10.98 -30.20
CA GLY A 251 43.00 -10.54 -31.47
C GLY A 251 42.17 -9.57 -32.31
N LEU A 252 40.97 -9.20 -31.86
CA LEU A 252 40.12 -8.21 -32.53
C LEU A 252 40.58 -6.78 -32.17
N ASP A 253 41.64 -6.28 -32.83
CA ASP A 253 42.23 -4.96 -32.52
C ASP A 253 41.35 -3.74 -32.92
N GLY A 254 40.36 -3.93 -33.79
CA GLY A 254 39.45 -2.86 -34.22
C GLY A 254 38.16 -3.33 -34.88
N VAL A 255 37.08 -2.57 -34.66
CA VAL A 255 35.69 -2.92 -34.98
C VAL A 255 34.94 -1.70 -35.54
N PRO A 256 34.05 -1.85 -36.54
CA PRO A 256 33.17 -0.75 -36.96
C PRO A 256 32.22 -0.32 -35.84
N ARG A 257 32.10 0.99 -35.58
CA ARG A 257 31.26 1.54 -34.50
C ARG A 257 29.79 1.14 -34.63
N ALA A 258 29.25 1.11 -35.85
CA ALA A 258 27.94 0.56 -36.14
C ALA A 258 28.09 -0.87 -36.68
N THR A 259 28.32 -1.84 -35.77
CA THR A 259 28.72 -3.21 -36.15
C THR A 259 27.64 -4.01 -36.89
N PHE A 260 26.38 -3.60 -36.82
CA PHE A 260 25.28 -4.18 -37.63
C PHE A 260 25.22 -3.63 -39.06
N LEU A 261 26.00 -2.59 -39.37
CA LEU A 261 26.17 -2.09 -40.74
C LEU A 261 27.46 -2.69 -41.33
N ALA A 262 27.46 -2.95 -42.63
CA ALA A 262 28.65 -3.39 -43.34
C ALA A 262 29.81 -2.38 -43.17
N ARG A 263 31.04 -2.88 -43.26
CA ARG A 263 32.25 -2.05 -43.22
C ARG A 263 32.33 -1.17 -44.46
N ASP A 264 32.43 0.13 -44.26
CA ASP A 264 32.75 1.11 -45.30
C ASP A 264 34.11 1.78 -45.01
N GLN A 265 34.72 2.42 -46.00
CA GLN A 265 35.99 3.15 -45.82
C GLN A 265 35.81 4.55 -45.22
N PHE A 266 34.60 5.11 -45.21
CA PHE A 266 34.34 6.50 -44.79
C PHE A 266 33.33 6.61 -43.64
N LEU A 267 32.17 5.97 -43.76
CA LEU A 267 31.03 6.13 -42.84
C LEU A 267 31.01 5.10 -41.70
N ASN A 268 31.59 3.91 -41.92
CA ASN A 268 31.65 2.83 -40.92
C ASN A 268 32.99 2.08 -40.98
N ALA A 269 34.09 2.84 -40.93
CA ALA A 269 35.44 2.30 -40.84
C ALA A 269 35.68 1.65 -39.46
N PRO A 270 36.52 0.59 -39.36
CA PRO A 270 36.89 0.04 -38.07
C PRO A 270 37.72 1.04 -37.27
N VAL A 271 37.30 1.32 -36.03
CA VAL A 271 38.09 2.10 -35.06
C VAL A 271 38.88 1.16 -34.16
N SER A 272 39.93 1.63 -33.50
CA SER A 272 40.63 0.78 -32.53
C SER A 272 39.71 0.45 -31.36
N CYS A 273 39.85 -0.75 -30.79
CA CYS A 273 39.21 -1.13 -29.53
C CYS A 273 39.64 -0.29 -28.32
N ARG A 274 40.61 0.63 -28.49
CA ARG A 274 40.98 1.67 -27.50
C ARG A 274 40.15 2.95 -27.63
N ASP A 275 39.56 3.20 -28.80
CA ASP A 275 38.81 4.42 -29.15
C ASP A 275 37.28 4.21 -29.01
N LEU A 276 36.88 3.26 -28.16
CA LEU A 276 35.51 2.90 -27.84
C LEU A 276 35.26 3.04 -26.34
N ASP A 277 34.23 3.81 -25.99
CA ASP A 277 33.80 4.03 -24.62
C ASP A 277 33.51 2.72 -23.88
N HIS A 278 33.83 2.70 -22.59
CA HIS A 278 33.61 1.57 -21.68
C HIS A 278 32.62 1.97 -20.57
N VAL A 279 31.87 0.98 -20.08
CA VAL A 279 30.97 1.14 -18.93
C VAL A 279 31.84 1.19 -17.66
N ASN A 280 31.82 2.31 -16.93
CA ASN A 280 32.56 2.43 -15.67
C ASN A 280 31.81 1.72 -14.54
N LEU A 281 32.23 0.48 -14.24
CA LEU A 281 31.67 -0.34 -13.16
C LEU A 281 31.80 0.30 -11.76
N GLY A 282 32.58 1.38 -11.60
CA GLY A 282 32.62 2.19 -10.38
C GLY A 282 31.26 2.74 -9.96
N ALA A 283 30.32 2.97 -10.88
CA ALA A 283 28.94 3.36 -10.55
C ALA A 283 28.14 2.24 -9.84
N TRP A 284 28.65 1.00 -9.82
CA TRP A 284 28.10 -0.13 -9.06
C TRP A 284 29.00 -0.54 -7.87
N LYS A 285 29.98 0.28 -7.46
CA LYS A 285 30.79 0.05 -6.24
C LYS A 285 29.91 0.15 -4.99
N THR A 286 29.29 -0.95 -4.58
CA THR A 286 28.69 -1.10 -3.26
C THR A 286 29.78 -1.07 -2.17
N ARG A 287 29.40 -0.71 -0.94
CA ARG A 287 30.26 -0.98 0.23
C ARG A 287 30.34 -2.51 0.40
N GLY A 288 31.54 -3.03 0.61
CA GLY A 288 31.76 -4.47 0.69
C GLY A 288 31.12 -5.09 1.95
N LYS A 289 30.59 -6.32 1.83
CA LYS A 289 30.14 -7.10 2.99
C LYS A 289 31.28 -7.25 4.00
N VAL A 290 31.04 -6.89 5.25
CA VAL A 290 32.03 -7.00 6.31
C VAL A 290 32.11 -8.44 6.78
N VAL A 291 33.10 -9.19 6.27
CA VAL A 291 33.41 -10.54 6.76
C VAL A 291 34.15 -10.41 8.09
N VAL A 292 33.38 -10.41 9.19
CA VAL A 292 33.92 -10.54 10.55
C VAL A 292 34.38 -11.98 10.76
N ALA A 293 35.54 -12.18 11.37
CA ALA A 293 36.06 -13.52 11.64
C ALA A 293 35.23 -14.24 12.73
N GLU A 294 35.09 -15.55 12.59
CA GLU A 294 34.21 -16.40 13.43
C GLU A 294 34.61 -16.39 14.92
N ASP A 295 35.91 -16.33 15.21
CA ASP A 295 36.47 -16.19 16.56
C ASP A 295 36.11 -14.84 17.21
N ILE A 296 36.12 -13.77 16.43
CA ILE A 296 35.66 -12.45 16.85
C ILE A 296 34.16 -12.50 17.15
N LEU A 297 33.33 -13.07 16.26
CA LEU A 297 31.88 -13.20 16.46
C LEU A 297 31.54 -14.00 17.73
N HIS A 298 32.21 -15.13 17.95
CA HIS A 298 32.11 -15.90 19.21
C HIS A 298 32.43 -15.04 20.44
N SER A 299 33.52 -14.26 20.40
CA SER A 299 33.92 -13.38 21.51
C SER A 299 32.91 -12.26 21.76
N VAL A 300 32.40 -11.62 20.70
CA VAL A 300 31.40 -10.54 20.79
C VAL A 300 30.10 -11.05 21.42
N VAL A 301 29.58 -12.18 20.94
CA VAL A 301 28.33 -12.78 21.46
C VAL A 301 28.48 -13.19 22.93
N GLU A 302 29.64 -13.70 23.33
CA GLU A 302 29.91 -14.08 24.72
C GLU A 302 30.00 -12.85 25.66
N LYS A 303 30.64 -11.75 25.22
CA LYS A 303 30.57 -10.48 25.95
C LYS A 303 29.14 -9.93 26.06
N GLY A 304 28.35 -10.05 25.00
CA GLY A 304 26.93 -9.73 24.98
C GLY A 304 26.15 -10.50 26.04
N LYS A 305 26.32 -11.84 26.10
CA LYS A 305 25.72 -12.70 27.13
C LYS A 305 26.08 -12.24 28.55
N GLN A 306 27.35 -11.91 28.77
CA GLN A 306 27.82 -11.39 30.07
C GLN A 306 27.24 -10.00 30.39
N ALA A 307 26.99 -9.14 29.40
CA ALA A 307 26.32 -7.84 29.61
C ALA A 307 24.85 -8.01 30.03
N VAL A 308 24.11 -8.91 29.38
CA VAL A 308 22.73 -9.25 29.75
C VAL A 308 22.65 -9.83 31.17
N GLU A 309 23.59 -10.70 31.55
CA GLU A 309 23.62 -11.28 32.89
C GLU A 309 23.99 -10.24 33.97
N ARG A 310 24.95 -9.33 33.70
CA ARG A 310 25.22 -8.17 34.58
C ARG A 310 23.98 -7.31 34.79
N ARG A 311 23.17 -7.09 33.75
CA ARG A 311 21.89 -6.37 33.81
C ARG A 311 20.86 -7.12 34.68
N ARG A 312 20.67 -8.42 34.50
CA ARG A 312 19.76 -9.24 35.35
C ARG A 312 20.14 -9.23 36.84
N GLN A 313 21.44 -9.31 37.14
CA GLN A 313 21.94 -9.22 38.52
C GLN A 313 21.77 -7.82 39.12
N MET A 314 21.72 -6.77 38.30
CA MET A 314 21.37 -5.42 38.72
C MET A 314 19.85 -5.29 38.92
N GLU A 315 19.02 -5.73 37.98
CA GLU A 315 17.55 -5.79 38.07
C GLU A 315 17.08 -6.45 39.38
N LYS A 316 17.68 -7.58 39.76
CA LYS A 316 17.41 -8.25 41.04
C LYS A 316 17.78 -7.40 42.26
N ARG A 317 18.95 -6.75 42.26
CA ARG A 317 19.44 -5.91 43.38
C ARG A 317 18.64 -4.60 43.57
N ILE A 318 18.00 -4.09 42.51
CA ILE A 318 17.07 -2.95 42.59
C ILE A 318 15.80 -3.37 43.33
N PHE A 319 15.23 -4.51 42.94
CA PHE A 319 14.04 -5.11 43.54
C PHE A 319 14.26 -5.46 45.02
N GLU A 320 15.39 -6.11 45.35
CA GLU A 320 15.77 -6.43 46.74
C GLU A 320 15.99 -5.19 47.64
N LYS A 321 16.20 -4.01 47.05
CA LYS A 321 16.29 -2.72 47.75
C LYS A 321 14.98 -1.94 47.81
N GLY A 322 13.90 -2.44 47.20
CA GLY A 322 12.62 -1.71 47.10
C GLY A 322 12.66 -0.45 46.22
N LEU A 323 13.64 -0.33 45.31
CA LEU A 323 13.77 0.81 44.39
C LEU A 323 12.83 0.65 43.17
N VAL A 324 11.54 0.56 43.45
CA VAL A 324 10.47 0.24 42.49
C VAL A 324 9.28 1.18 42.68
N ALA A 325 8.63 1.57 41.59
CA ALA A 325 7.46 2.45 41.66
C ALA A 325 6.21 1.70 42.16
N GLY A 326 5.41 2.36 43.01
CA GLY A 326 4.15 1.81 43.49
C GLY A 326 3.10 1.73 42.38
N SER A 327 2.32 0.64 42.33
CA SER A 327 1.38 0.35 41.23
C SER A 327 0.34 1.45 40.99
N LYS A 328 -0.16 2.10 42.06
CA LYS A 328 -1.15 3.18 41.96
C LYS A 328 -0.54 4.59 41.79
N SER A 329 0.79 4.72 41.79
CA SER A 329 1.47 6.00 41.53
C SER A 329 1.26 6.45 40.07
N PRO A 330 1.52 7.73 39.72
CA PRO A 330 1.46 8.19 38.33
C PRO A 330 2.39 7.41 37.38
N VAL A 331 3.57 6.99 37.86
CA VAL A 331 4.50 6.09 37.14
C VAL A 331 3.89 4.70 36.97
N GLY A 332 3.16 4.21 37.97
CA GLY A 332 2.43 2.94 37.89
C GLY A 332 1.26 2.95 36.90
N SER A 333 0.50 4.06 36.83
CA SER A 333 -0.53 4.27 35.81
C SER A 333 0.06 4.36 34.39
N ALA A 334 1.17 5.09 34.21
CA ALA A 334 1.87 5.14 32.93
C ALA A 334 2.39 3.75 32.51
N TYR A 335 2.94 2.97 33.45
CA TYR A 335 3.34 1.59 33.20
C TYR A 335 2.17 0.67 32.83
N ALA A 336 0.99 0.83 33.46
CA ALA A 336 -0.20 0.05 33.11
C ALA A 336 -0.61 0.22 31.64
N ASN A 337 -0.53 1.45 31.12
CA ASN A 337 -0.86 1.76 29.73
C ASN A 337 0.23 1.36 28.72
N ASN A 338 1.43 0.99 29.18
CA ASN A 338 2.50 0.41 28.35
C ASN A 338 2.94 -0.98 28.86
N LYS A 339 2.04 -1.73 29.48
CA LYS A 339 2.35 -2.98 30.21
C LYS A 339 2.74 -4.10 29.24
N PRO A 340 3.92 -4.74 29.41
CA PRO A 340 4.40 -5.75 28.47
C PRO A 340 3.67 -7.10 28.62
N ASN A 341 3.11 -7.60 27.51
CA ASN A 341 2.49 -8.93 27.43
C ASN A 341 3.58 -10.04 27.43
N PRO A 342 3.22 -11.30 27.75
CA PRO A 342 4.21 -12.39 27.84
C PRO A 342 4.98 -12.66 26.54
N THR A 343 4.34 -12.56 25.37
CA THR A 343 4.96 -12.81 24.06
C THR A 343 6.05 -11.78 23.74
N SER A 344 5.76 -10.51 23.95
CA SER A 344 6.69 -9.38 23.77
C SER A 344 7.89 -9.47 24.72
N LEU A 345 7.70 -10.05 25.91
CA LEU A 345 8.79 -10.31 26.86
C LEU A 345 9.72 -11.45 26.42
N ILE A 346 9.21 -12.45 25.70
CA ILE A 346 10.03 -13.52 25.12
C ILE A 346 10.85 -12.95 23.96
N LEU A 347 10.24 -12.14 23.08
CA LEU A 347 10.95 -11.44 22.00
C LEU A 347 12.05 -10.51 22.55
N ALA A 348 11.73 -9.70 23.56
CA ALA A 348 12.69 -8.78 24.18
C ALA A 348 13.88 -9.48 24.84
N ASN A 349 13.73 -10.70 25.37
CA ASN A 349 14.86 -11.45 25.95
C ASN A 349 15.98 -11.72 24.94
N THR A 350 15.64 -11.99 23.68
CA THR A 350 16.63 -12.16 22.59
C THR A 350 17.08 -10.80 22.06
N SER A 351 16.16 -9.84 21.90
CA SER A 351 16.50 -8.49 21.44
C SER A 351 17.53 -7.79 22.34
N VAL A 352 17.43 -7.92 23.67
CA VAL A 352 18.40 -7.32 24.61
C VAL A 352 19.80 -7.93 24.47
N LEU A 353 19.91 -9.19 24.04
CA LEU A 353 21.20 -9.81 23.70
C LEU A 353 21.74 -9.33 22.35
N LEU A 354 20.87 -9.15 21.35
CA LEU A 354 21.25 -8.62 20.03
C LEU A 354 21.71 -7.15 20.13
N GLU A 355 21.04 -6.33 20.92
CA GLU A 355 21.45 -4.95 21.21
C GLU A 355 22.83 -4.91 21.88
N ALA A 356 23.04 -5.70 22.94
CA ALA A 356 24.32 -5.77 23.64
C ALA A 356 25.46 -6.32 22.77
N THR A 357 25.19 -7.32 21.92
CA THR A 357 26.15 -7.88 20.97
C THR A 357 26.50 -6.88 19.87
N SER A 358 25.53 -6.09 19.40
CA SER A 358 25.77 -5.00 18.43
C SER A 358 26.68 -3.92 19.01
N GLN A 359 26.45 -3.52 20.27
CA GLN A 359 27.28 -2.53 20.96
C GLN A 359 28.73 -3.01 21.16
N GLU A 360 28.93 -4.27 21.56
CA GLU A 360 30.26 -4.88 21.69
C GLU A 360 30.96 -4.98 20.31
N LEU A 361 30.22 -5.28 19.23
CA LEU A 361 30.77 -5.34 17.87
C LEU A 361 31.27 -3.96 17.40
N VAL A 362 30.44 -2.92 17.52
CA VAL A 362 30.81 -1.53 17.21
C VAL A 362 32.01 -1.09 18.03
N THR A 363 32.01 -1.38 19.34
CA THR A 363 33.13 -1.07 20.25
C THR A 363 34.43 -1.74 19.81
N ILE A 364 34.38 -3.03 19.41
CA ILE A 364 35.53 -3.78 18.89
C ILE A 364 36.02 -3.23 17.54
N MET A 365 35.12 -2.82 16.65
CA MET A 365 35.47 -2.27 15.33
C MET A 365 36.08 -0.86 15.41
N HIS A 366 35.82 -0.11 16.48
CA HIS A 366 36.55 1.13 16.79
C HIS A 366 37.96 0.92 17.38
N ASP A 367 38.34 -0.29 17.82
CA ASP A 367 39.72 -0.56 18.27
C ASP A 367 40.69 -0.61 17.07
N ARG A 368 41.62 0.36 17.06
CA ARG A 368 42.71 0.49 16.09
C ARG A 368 43.64 -0.74 16.02
N ARG A 369 43.63 -1.64 17.01
CA ARG A 369 44.36 -2.91 17.00
C ARG A 369 43.62 -3.96 16.16
N VAL A 370 42.34 -4.21 16.47
CA VAL A 370 41.51 -5.20 15.76
C VAL A 370 41.31 -4.79 14.29
N ARG A 371 41.11 -3.49 14.03
CA ARG A 371 41.04 -2.89 12.70
C ARG A 371 42.32 -3.07 11.84
N ARG A 372 43.45 -3.51 12.42
CA ARG A 372 44.66 -3.93 11.67
C ARG A 372 44.74 -5.44 11.38
N GLN A 373 43.93 -6.26 12.06
CA GLN A 373 43.88 -7.71 11.87
C GLN A 373 42.83 -8.10 10.82
N ILE A 374 41.76 -7.32 10.68
CA ILE A 374 40.78 -7.47 9.59
C ILE A 374 41.42 -7.02 8.27
N GLN A 375 41.71 -7.97 7.38
CA GLN A 375 42.28 -7.67 6.06
C GLN A 375 41.26 -6.96 5.15
N GLY A 376 41.72 -5.92 4.43
CA GLY A 376 40.96 -5.25 3.36
C GLY A 376 40.46 -3.82 3.66
N LEU A 377 40.50 -3.36 4.91
CA LEU A 377 39.86 -2.08 5.31
C LEU A 377 40.84 -0.90 5.44
N GLY A 378 41.17 -0.28 4.29
CA GLY A 378 41.90 0.99 4.24
C GLY A 378 40.99 2.22 4.41
N ASN A 379 41.36 3.14 5.31
CA ASN A 379 40.94 4.54 5.52
C ASN A 379 39.45 5.01 5.44
N GLU A 380 38.51 4.31 4.80
CA GLU A 380 37.08 4.68 4.73
C GLU A 380 36.34 4.24 6.03
N PHE A 381 36.43 5.02 7.12
CA PHE A 381 35.84 4.66 8.43
C PHE A 381 35.24 5.83 9.23
N ASP A 382 35.41 7.08 8.80
CA ASP A 382 34.94 8.26 9.54
C ASP A 382 33.44 8.55 9.27
N SER A 383 32.74 7.63 8.60
CA SER A 383 31.28 7.57 8.48
C SER A 383 30.78 6.22 9.00
N LEU A 384 30.00 6.20 10.08
CA LEU A 384 29.35 5.00 10.59
C LEU A 384 28.19 4.59 9.65
N ASP A 385 28.48 3.69 8.71
CA ASP A 385 27.50 2.96 7.90
C ASP A 385 27.96 1.49 7.82
N LEU A 386 27.89 0.79 8.94
CA LEU A 386 28.13 -0.66 9.01
C LEU A 386 26.79 -1.38 8.91
N ASP A 387 26.62 -2.18 7.86
CA ASP A 387 25.46 -3.07 7.67
C ASP A 387 25.58 -4.27 8.62
N LEU A 388 25.26 -4.05 9.89
CA LEU A 388 25.28 -5.06 10.95
C LEU A 388 24.16 -6.09 10.78
N GLU A 389 23.06 -5.71 10.13
CA GLU A 389 21.93 -6.62 9.84
C GLU A 389 22.36 -7.76 8.89
N SER A 390 23.37 -7.52 8.05
CA SER A 390 23.99 -8.55 7.20
C SER A 390 24.90 -9.57 7.91
N VAL A 391 25.19 -9.40 9.20
CA VAL A 391 26.11 -10.26 9.97
C VAL A 391 25.35 -11.42 10.62
N ASP A 392 25.49 -12.61 10.04
CA ASP A 392 24.87 -13.84 10.56
C ASP A 392 25.54 -14.31 11.86
N ILE A 393 24.72 -14.47 12.91
CA ILE A 393 25.08 -15.04 14.21
C ILE A 393 24.07 -16.09 14.69
N SER A 394 23.24 -16.62 13.79
CA SER A 394 22.15 -17.58 14.09
C SER A 394 22.64 -18.89 14.72
N GLY A 395 23.90 -19.27 14.50
CA GLY A 395 24.56 -20.39 15.19
C GLY A 395 25.06 -20.08 16.61
N LEU A 396 25.11 -18.81 17.02
CA LEU A 396 25.76 -18.34 18.27
C LEU A 396 24.76 -17.81 19.31
N VAL A 397 23.66 -17.23 18.82
CA VAL A 397 22.51 -16.77 19.59
C VAL A 397 21.33 -17.68 19.25
N PRO A 398 20.73 -18.41 20.21
CA PRO A 398 19.54 -19.18 19.93
C PRO A 398 18.41 -18.24 19.51
N PRO A 399 17.61 -18.57 18.48
CA PRO A 399 16.47 -17.76 18.08
C PRO A 399 15.49 -17.62 19.25
N ALA A 400 14.77 -16.50 19.31
CA ALA A 400 13.74 -16.28 20.32
C ALA A 400 12.77 -17.48 20.32
N PRO A 401 12.59 -18.18 21.46
CA PRO A 401 11.81 -19.41 21.47
C PRO A 401 10.34 -19.08 21.17
N LEU A 402 9.82 -19.57 20.04
CA LEU A 402 8.43 -19.44 19.59
C LEU A 402 7.48 -20.29 20.46
N ILE A 403 7.52 -20.09 21.78
CA ILE A 403 6.96 -20.99 22.79
C ILE A 403 6.12 -20.25 23.83
N ARG A 404 4.83 -20.14 23.50
CA ARG A 404 3.70 -20.58 24.35
C ARG A 404 3.66 -20.10 25.81
N THR A 405 2.94 -19.00 26.02
CA THR A 405 1.93 -18.98 27.10
C THR A 405 0.71 -19.84 26.71
N CYS A 406 0.21 -19.69 25.49
CA CYS A 406 -0.90 -20.48 24.98
C CYS A 406 -0.42 -21.87 24.53
N ARG A 407 -1.03 -22.95 25.05
CA ARG A 407 -0.61 -24.33 24.77
C ARG A 407 -0.90 -24.76 23.33
N GLU A 408 -1.95 -24.20 22.76
CA GLU A 408 -2.30 -24.18 21.33
C GLU A 408 -1.89 -22.82 20.75
N THR A 409 -1.52 -22.81 19.47
CA THR A 409 -1.02 -21.62 18.76
C THR A 409 -1.53 -21.66 17.32
N GLU A 410 -1.74 -20.49 16.72
CA GLU A 410 -2.18 -20.36 15.33
C GLU A 410 -0.97 -20.36 14.37
N GLU A 411 0.17 -19.85 14.83
CA GLU A 411 1.44 -19.72 14.10
C GLU A 411 2.06 -21.07 13.69
N HIS A 412 1.61 -22.17 14.30
CA HIS A 412 2.03 -23.54 13.97
C HIS A 412 1.12 -24.21 12.92
N ARG A 413 0.08 -23.52 12.42
CA ARG A 413 -0.88 -24.05 11.43
C ARG A 413 -0.50 -23.55 10.03
N ALA A 414 -0.57 -24.42 9.03
CA ALA A 414 -0.35 -24.01 7.65
C ALA A 414 -1.46 -23.04 7.18
N CYS A 415 -1.07 -21.93 6.55
CA CYS A 415 -2.00 -20.88 6.11
C CYS A 415 -2.94 -21.36 5.00
N ASP A 416 -4.20 -21.63 5.33
CA ASP A 416 -5.23 -21.91 4.32
C ASP A 416 -5.77 -20.60 3.71
N ALA A 417 -5.58 -20.45 2.40
CA ALA A 417 -6.13 -19.36 1.60
C ALA A 417 -7.68 -19.33 1.55
N ARG A 418 -8.32 -20.46 1.87
CA ARG A 418 -9.78 -20.62 1.90
C ARG A 418 -10.40 -20.35 3.27
N ASN A 419 -9.61 -20.22 4.34
CA ASN A 419 -10.15 -19.88 5.65
C ASN A 419 -10.79 -18.49 5.61
N ARG A 420 -12.09 -18.43 5.93
CA ARG A 420 -12.95 -17.23 5.90
C ARG A 420 -12.65 -16.25 7.02
N TYR A 421 -12.05 -16.73 8.12
CA TYR A 421 -11.86 -15.96 9.35
C TYR A 421 -10.40 -15.57 9.54
N ARG A 422 -10.21 -14.40 10.17
CA ARG A 422 -8.91 -13.96 10.69
C ARG A 422 -8.52 -14.84 11.87
N THR A 423 -7.23 -15.12 12.00
CA THR A 423 -6.62 -15.49 13.29
C THR A 423 -6.87 -14.39 14.33
N ILE A 424 -6.62 -14.66 15.61
CA ILE A 424 -6.62 -13.63 16.65
C ILE A 424 -5.32 -12.82 16.56
N SER A 425 -4.18 -13.48 16.31
CA SER A 425 -2.87 -12.81 16.23
C SER A 425 -2.58 -12.11 14.89
N GLY A 426 -3.50 -12.10 13.93
CA GLY A 426 -3.27 -11.56 12.57
C GLY A 426 -2.33 -12.40 11.68
N HIS A 427 -1.71 -13.46 12.21
CA HIS A 427 -0.87 -14.40 11.47
C HIS A 427 -1.66 -15.06 10.31
N CYS A 428 -0.98 -15.41 9.20
CA CYS A 428 -1.59 -15.90 7.96
C CYS A 428 -2.53 -14.92 7.24
N ASN A 429 -2.55 -13.61 7.56
CA ASN A 429 -3.19 -12.62 6.70
C ASN A 429 -2.48 -12.59 5.33
N ASN A 430 -1.17 -12.29 5.32
CA ASN A 430 -0.32 -12.40 4.14
C ASN A 430 0.18 -13.85 3.95
N LEU A 431 -0.31 -14.53 2.90
CA LEU A 431 -0.03 -15.93 2.63
C LEU A 431 1.43 -16.24 2.17
N ARG A 432 2.23 -15.22 1.83
CA ARG A 432 3.66 -15.37 1.45
C ARG A 432 4.64 -15.03 2.58
N ARG A 433 4.16 -14.25 3.57
CA ARG A 433 4.88 -13.79 4.74
C ARG A 433 3.90 -13.82 5.93
N PRO A 434 3.62 -15.00 6.52
CA PRO A 434 2.54 -15.17 7.48
C PRO A 434 2.57 -14.22 8.69
N ASP A 435 3.75 -13.74 9.08
CA ASP A 435 3.96 -12.83 10.21
C ASP A 435 3.88 -11.33 9.86
N PHE A 436 3.64 -10.96 8.60
CA PHE A 436 3.49 -9.55 8.23
C PHE A 436 2.18 -9.00 8.79
N GLY A 437 2.31 -8.06 9.75
CA GLY A 437 1.18 -7.43 10.45
C GLY A 437 0.63 -8.21 11.64
N ARG A 438 1.26 -9.31 12.06
CA ARG A 438 0.84 -10.05 13.25
C ARG A 438 1.16 -9.33 14.56
N SER A 439 0.46 -9.68 15.63
CA SER A 439 0.72 -9.21 16.99
C SER A 439 2.10 -9.62 17.52
N SER A 440 2.60 -8.87 18.51
CA SER A 440 3.91 -9.07 19.15
C SER A 440 5.07 -9.22 18.15
N THR A 441 5.25 -8.21 17.29
CA THR A 441 6.32 -8.10 16.28
C THR A 441 6.92 -6.68 16.29
N VAL A 442 7.88 -6.36 15.41
CA VAL A 442 8.46 -5.01 15.31
C VAL A 442 7.65 -4.06 14.44
N PHE A 443 7.71 -2.76 14.74
CA PHE A 443 7.16 -1.72 13.86
C PHE A 443 7.87 -1.68 12.50
N ALA A 444 7.13 -1.35 11.43
CA ALA A 444 7.70 -1.10 10.11
C ALA A 444 8.24 0.34 10.02
N ARG A 445 9.48 0.52 9.58
CA ARG A 445 10.11 1.85 9.50
C ARG A 445 9.85 2.57 8.17
N MET A 446 9.29 3.78 8.27
CA MET A 446 9.19 4.74 7.15
C MET A 446 10.49 5.55 6.91
N LEU A 447 11.46 5.49 7.84
CA LEU A 447 12.83 5.95 7.65
C LEU A 447 13.76 5.09 8.52
N PRO A 448 15.00 4.79 8.11
CA PRO A 448 15.98 4.10 8.96
C PRO A 448 16.14 4.81 10.32
N ALA A 449 16.51 4.08 11.37
CA ALA A 449 16.69 4.67 12.69
C ALA A 449 17.70 5.83 12.69
N GLY A 450 17.52 6.75 13.65
CA GLY A 450 18.41 7.87 13.94
C GLY A 450 18.84 7.85 15.40
N TYR A 451 19.80 6.97 15.73
CA TYR A 451 20.42 6.86 17.05
C TYR A 451 21.81 7.51 17.07
N ASP A 452 22.19 8.13 18.19
CA ASP A 452 23.46 8.87 18.35
C ASP A 452 24.70 7.98 18.21
N ASP A 453 24.57 6.67 18.45
CA ASP A 453 25.61 5.65 18.25
C ASP A 453 25.31 4.66 17.11
N GLY A 454 24.23 4.89 16.36
CA GLY A 454 23.74 3.98 15.31
C GLY A 454 23.06 2.70 15.82
N ILE A 455 23.11 2.39 17.13
CA ILE A 455 22.56 1.16 17.71
C ILE A 455 21.33 1.46 18.56
N SER A 456 21.48 2.17 19.68
CA SER A 456 20.39 2.34 20.65
C SER A 456 20.46 3.60 21.50
N ALA A 457 21.55 4.38 21.46
CA ALA A 457 21.64 5.64 22.19
C ALA A 457 20.61 6.65 21.62
N PRO A 458 19.59 7.07 22.40
CA PRO A 458 18.56 7.99 21.92
C PRO A 458 19.15 9.28 21.36
N ARG A 459 18.45 9.95 20.43
CA ARG A 459 18.94 11.19 19.84
C ARG A 459 19.08 12.29 20.90
N THR A 460 20.32 12.69 21.24
CA THR A 460 20.60 13.74 22.24
C THR A 460 21.22 15.01 21.65
N ARG A 461 21.76 14.95 20.43
CA ARG A 461 22.51 16.07 19.82
C ARG A 461 21.77 16.76 18.66
N SER A 462 22.01 18.07 18.56
CA SER A 462 21.73 18.87 17.38
C SER A 462 22.69 18.51 16.25
N VAL A 463 22.32 18.81 15.01
CA VAL A 463 23.24 18.75 13.85
C VAL A 463 24.45 19.67 13.98
N SER A 464 24.48 20.60 14.94
CA SER A 464 25.65 21.41 15.32
C SER A 464 26.67 20.68 16.20
N GLY A 465 26.25 19.60 16.87
CA GLY A 465 27.01 18.87 17.90
C GLY A 465 26.61 19.20 19.34
N ASP A 466 25.92 20.31 19.58
CA ASP A 466 25.39 20.71 20.90
C ASP A 466 24.23 19.79 21.37
N SER A 467 23.86 19.88 22.64
CA SER A 467 22.68 19.18 23.19
C SER A 467 21.37 19.72 22.60
N LEU A 468 20.42 18.82 22.31
CA LEU A 468 19.04 19.19 21.97
C LEU A 468 18.32 19.86 23.15
N PRO A 469 17.33 20.73 22.88
CA PRO A 469 16.44 21.25 23.92
C PRO A 469 15.71 20.12 24.66
N SER A 470 15.49 20.31 25.97
CA SER A 470 14.70 19.38 26.78
C SER A 470 13.28 19.25 26.22
N PRO A 471 12.70 18.04 26.13
CA PRO A 471 11.29 17.83 25.79
C PRO A 471 10.33 18.74 26.57
N ARG A 472 10.62 18.99 27.86
CA ARG A 472 9.81 19.87 28.71
C ARG A 472 9.95 21.35 28.33
N THR A 473 11.12 21.79 27.86
CA THR A 473 11.30 23.16 27.30
C THR A 473 10.52 23.33 26.00
N ILE A 474 10.47 22.29 25.14
CA ILE A 474 9.66 22.32 23.92
C ILE A 474 8.17 22.36 24.27
N SER A 475 7.72 21.49 25.18
CA SER A 475 6.35 21.47 25.72
C SER A 475 5.91 22.86 26.20
N THR A 476 6.63 23.43 27.16
CA THR A 476 6.28 24.73 27.78
C THR A 476 6.43 25.96 26.87
N THR A 477 7.20 25.87 25.77
CA THR A 477 7.45 27.01 24.86
C THR A 477 6.61 26.95 23.58
N ILE A 478 6.37 25.76 23.03
CA ILE A 478 5.60 25.54 21.80
C ILE A 478 4.16 25.17 22.14
N HIS A 479 3.97 24.25 23.07
CA HIS A 479 2.73 23.55 23.39
C HIS A 479 2.05 24.08 24.67
N ASN A 480 1.92 25.40 24.77
CA ASN A 480 1.19 26.08 25.83
C ASN A 480 -0.27 25.60 25.93
N ASP A 481 -0.86 25.62 27.13
CA ASP A 481 -2.32 25.50 27.27
C ASP A 481 -3.00 26.79 26.78
N ILE A 482 -3.78 26.65 25.71
CA ILE A 482 -4.86 27.55 25.33
C ILE A 482 -6.00 26.66 24.83
N SER A 483 -7.07 26.50 25.63
CA SER A 483 -8.32 25.91 25.14
C SER A 483 -8.82 26.69 23.92
N HIS A 484 -8.99 25.97 22.81
CA HIS A 484 -9.37 26.46 21.49
C HIS A 484 -10.39 25.50 20.85
N PRO A 485 -11.63 25.43 21.38
CA PRO A 485 -12.58 24.38 20.99
C PRO A 485 -12.98 24.45 19.52
N HIS A 486 -12.92 23.30 18.84
CA HIS A 486 -13.11 23.21 17.40
C HIS A 486 -14.57 23.39 17.00
N ALA A 487 -14.89 24.54 16.40
CA ALA A 487 -16.25 25.00 16.10
C ALA A 487 -17.13 24.07 15.24
N ARG A 488 -16.55 23.03 14.62
CA ARG A 488 -17.28 22.08 13.76
C ARG A 488 -17.34 20.64 14.28
N TYR A 489 -16.37 20.18 15.08
CA TYR A 489 -16.21 18.75 15.37
C TYR A 489 -16.41 18.42 16.84
N THR A 490 -17.10 17.31 17.10
CA THR A 490 -17.42 16.86 18.45
C THR A 490 -16.25 16.13 19.10
N LEU A 491 -16.21 16.08 20.44
CA LEU A 491 -15.17 15.40 21.22
C LEU A 491 -15.03 13.91 20.89
N MET A 492 -16.06 13.29 20.30
CA MET A 492 -15.97 11.94 19.74
C MET A 492 -14.87 11.77 18.66
N VAL A 493 -14.49 12.81 17.90
CA VAL A 493 -13.36 12.68 16.96
C VAL A 493 -12.07 12.33 17.70
N MET A 494 -11.80 12.99 18.84
CA MET A 494 -10.64 12.67 19.68
C MET A 494 -10.77 11.25 20.25
N GLN A 495 -11.92 10.93 20.85
CA GLN A 495 -12.11 9.63 21.50
C GLN A 495 -11.97 8.46 20.52
N PHE A 496 -12.52 8.62 19.32
CA PHE A 496 -12.44 7.62 18.27
C PHE A 496 -11.02 7.46 17.74
N GLY A 497 -10.26 8.55 17.64
CA GLY A 497 -8.83 8.50 17.31
C GLY A 497 -8.02 7.65 18.31
N GLN A 498 -8.28 7.77 19.62
CA GLN A 498 -7.64 6.93 20.64
C GLN A 498 -8.06 5.45 20.51
N PHE A 499 -9.36 5.19 20.37
CA PHE A 499 -9.89 3.84 20.21
C PHE A 499 -9.33 3.14 18.96
N LEU A 500 -9.17 3.90 17.87
CA LEU A 500 -8.56 3.47 16.62
C LEU A 500 -7.05 3.20 16.72
N ASP A 501 -6.26 4.07 17.39
CA ASP A 501 -4.85 3.77 17.66
C ASP A 501 -4.72 2.48 18.46
N HIS A 502 -5.61 2.25 19.44
CA HIS A 502 -5.56 1.07 20.28
C HIS A 502 -5.82 -0.24 19.52
N ASP A 503 -6.37 -0.21 18.31
CA ASP A 503 -6.45 -1.39 17.43
C ASP A 503 -5.10 -1.74 16.78
N ILE A 504 -4.33 -0.72 16.35
CA ILE A 504 -3.19 -0.88 15.44
C ILE A 504 -1.81 -0.64 16.08
N THR A 505 -1.71 0.05 17.23
CA THR A 505 -0.44 0.23 17.94
C THR A 505 -0.54 0.02 19.45
N PHE A 506 0.44 -0.69 20.01
CA PHE A 506 0.75 -0.74 21.43
C PHE A 506 2.26 -0.90 21.59
N THR A 507 2.95 0.14 22.07
CA THR A 507 4.38 0.00 22.43
C THR A 507 4.53 -0.31 23.92
N PRO A 508 5.14 -1.44 24.32
CA PRO A 508 5.38 -1.76 25.72
C PRO A 508 6.68 -1.14 26.25
N VAL A 509 6.80 -0.96 27.57
CA VAL A 509 8.03 -0.46 28.24
C VAL A 509 8.80 -1.54 28.99
N ASN A 510 10.08 -1.27 29.24
CA ASN A 510 10.93 -2.08 30.10
C ASN A 510 10.37 -2.17 31.54
N LYS A 511 10.61 -3.31 32.17
CA LYS A 511 10.20 -3.65 33.54
C LYS A 511 11.41 -4.11 34.36
N GLY A 512 11.27 -4.12 35.68
CA GLY A 512 12.24 -4.70 36.61
C GLY A 512 12.05 -6.20 36.85
N PHE A 513 12.85 -6.73 37.75
CA PHE A 513 12.78 -8.13 38.21
C PHE A 513 11.39 -8.47 38.78
N GLN A 514 10.90 -9.70 38.56
CA GLN A 514 9.56 -10.15 38.96
C GLN A 514 8.39 -9.23 38.52
N ASN A 515 8.49 -8.62 37.33
CA ASN A 515 7.49 -7.68 36.78
C ASN A 515 7.32 -6.38 37.59
N SER A 516 8.30 -6.01 38.41
CA SER A 516 8.27 -4.73 39.14
C SER A 516 8.35 -3.52 38.21
N ILE A 517 7.77 -2.40 38.66
CA ILE A 517 7.75 -1.14 37.92
C ILE A 517 9.03 -0.36 38.25
N LEU A 518 9.74 0.13 37.23
CA LEU A 518 10.97 0.91 37.42
C LEU A 518 10.63 2.34 37.87
N ASP A 519 11.17 2.79 39.02
CA ASP A 519 11.08 4.20 39.41
C ASP A 519 12.16 5.02 38.69
N CYS A 520 11.83 5.48 37.49
CA CYS A 520 12.72 6.26 36.64
C CYS A 520 12.68 7.78 36.91
N ARG A 521 12.40 8.22 38.15
CA ARG A 521 12.21 9.64 38.49
C ARG A 521 13.46 10.40 38.98
N ASP A 522 14.45 9.74 39.57
CA ASP A 522 15.76 10.37 39.84
C ASP A 522 16.43 10.74 38.50
N CYS A 523 16.98 11.94 38.35
CA CYS A 523 17.63 12.35 37.10
C CYS A 523 18.86 11.48 36.72
N GLU A 524 19.46 10.78 37.68
CA GLU A 524 20.51 9.77 37.48
C GLU A 524 19.95 8.34 37.60
N ALA A 525 18.64 8.14 37.41
CA ALA A 525 18.01 6.82 37.44
C ALA A 525 18.62 5.87 36.41
N GLN A 526 19.20 6.37 35.31
CA GLN A 526 19.89 5.53 34.32
C GLN A 526 21.09 4.76 34.92
N GLN A 527 21.76 5.34 35.92
CA GLN A 527 22.92 4.75 36.61
C GLN A 527 22.57 4.19 38.00
N ARG A 528 21.58 4.78 38.69
CA ARG A 528 21.17 4.42 40.07
C ARG A 528 20.08 3.36 40.12
N VAL A 529 19.17 3.38 39.16
CA VAL A 529 18.04 2.46 39.04
C VAL A 529 18.34 1.53 37.87
N HIS A 530 18.04 1.92 36.63
CA HIS A 530 18.10 1.01 35.49
C HIS A 530 18.50 1.73 34.18
N PRO A 531 19.32 1.14 33.29
CA PRO A 531 19.79 1.82 32.07
C PRO A 531 18.68 2.16 31.06
N GLU A 532 17.49 1.55 31.23
CA GLU A 532 16.27 1.85 30.47
C GLU A 532 15.42 2.98 31.10
N CYS A 533 15.87 3.57 32.21
CA CYS A 533 15.35 4.84 32.70
C CYS A 533 16.03 5.98 31.92
N TRP A 534 15.23 6.82 31.27
CA TRP A 534 15.74 7.99 30.54
C TRP A 534 14.93 9.25 30.89
N PRO A 535 15.00 9.70 32.16
CA PRO A 535 14.20 10.81 32.70
C PRO A 535 14.34 12.12 31.91
N ILE A 536 13.28 12.94 31.94
CA ILE A 536 13.22 14.24 31.28
C ILE A 536 13.59 15.34 32.31
N PRO A 537 14.69 16.09 32.12
CA PRO A 537 15.08 17.16 33.05
C PRO A 537 14.16 18.38 32.97
N VAL A 538 13.73 18.86 34.14
CA VAL A 538 12.97 20.10 34.31
C VAL A 538 13.91 21.32 34.29
N PRO A 539 13.60 22.39 33.53
CA PRO A 539 14.43 23.58 33.46
C PRO A 539 14.30 24.48 34.70
N ASN A 540 15.30 25.33 34.96
CA ASN A 540 15.36 26.26 36.11
C ASN A 540 14.20 27.28 36.20
N HIS A 541 13.41 27.42 35.13
CA HIS A 541 12.29 28.37 35.02
C HIS A 541 11.05 27.70 34.42
N ASP A 542 10.82 26.43 34.75
CA ASP A 542 9.56 25.75 34.44
C ASP A 542 8.38 26.48 35.11
N PRO A 543 7.22 26.64 34.43
CA PRO A 543 6.07 27.32 35.00
C PRO A 543 5.35 26.53 36.09
N TYR A 544 5.55 25.20 36.18
CA TYR A 544 4.78 24.31 37.06
C TYR A 544 5.68 23.44 37.95
N TYR A 545 6.67 22.73 37.38
CA TYR A 545 7.51 21.83 38.16
C TYR A 545 8.65 22.59 38.87
N PRO A 546 8.98 22.27 40.14
CA PRO A 546 10.14 22.84 40.79
C PRO A 546 11.42 22.27 40.18
N ALA A 547 12.39 23.12 39.83
CA ALA A 547 13.66 22.69 39.21
C ALA A 547 14.51 21.74 40.09
N VAL A 548 14.29 21.75 41.40
CA VAL A 548 14.90 20.84 42.37
C VAL A 548 13.84 20.17 43.23
N ASN A 549 14.06 18.89 43.56
CA ASN A 549 13.20 18.14 44.47
C ASN A 549 13.46 18.62 45.91
N ILE A 550 12.43 19.21 46.53
CA ILE A 550 12.50 19.85 47.86
C ILE A 550 12.97 18.86 48.94
N SER A 551 12.62 17.57 48.83
CA SER A 551 12.93 16.55 49.83
C SER A 551 14.33 15.95 49.70
N SER A 552 14.98 16.04 48.53
CA SER A 552 16.29 15.42 48.28
C SER A 552 17.40 16.40 47.88
N GLY A 553 17.06 17.65 47.57
CA GLY A 553 18.01 18.68 47.11
C GLY A 553 18.61 18.42 45.72
N ARG A 554 18.17 17.37 45.01
CA ARG A 554 18.62 17.01 43.66
C ARG A 554 17.82 17.74 42.58
N PRO A 555 18.34 17.87 41.34
CA PRO A 555 17.53 18.27 40.19
C PRO A 555 16.26 17.42 40.06
N PHE A 556 15.19 18.04 39.58
CA PHE A 556 13.90 17.39 39.37
C PHE A 556 13.78 16.88 37.94
N CYS A 557 13.21 15.67 37.79
CA CYS A 557 12.91 15.09 36.50
C CYS A 557 11.49 14.51 36.46
N ILE A 558 10.91 14.52 35.26
CA ILE A 558 9.69 13.77 34.92
C ILE A 558 10.15 12.34 34.57
N ALA A 559 9.47 11.34 35.14
CA ALA A 559 9.86 9.95 34.99
C ALA A 559 9.57 9.44 33.56
N PHE A 560 10.54 8.73 32.97
CA PHE A 560 10.39 8.12 31.65
C PHE A 560 11.17 6.81 31.55
N THR A 561 10.52 5.78 31.01
CA THR A 561 11.07 4.43 30.79
C THR A 561 11.08 4.11 29.31
N ARG A 562 12.21 3.61 28.80
CA ARG A 562 12.40 3.18 27.42
C ARG A 562 11.50 2.01 27.02
N SER A 563 11.05 2.00 25.78
CA SER A 563 10.26 0.92 25.18
C SER A 563 11.03 -0.39 25.12
N LEU A 564 10.37 -1.55 25.20
CA LEU A 564 11.05 -2.84 25.02
C LEU A 564 11.71 -2.90 23.63
N PRO A 565 12.97 -3.34 23.55
CA PRO A 565 13.59 -3.61 22.27
C PRO A 565 13.02 -4.92 21.69
N GLY A 566 12.86 -4.98 20.36
CA GLY A 566 12.30 -6.12 19.63
C GLY A 566 13.12 -6.58 18.41
N GLN A 567 14.33 -6.04 18.22
CA GLN A 567 15.18 -6.34 17.05
C GLN A 567 15.47 -7.85 16.93
N GLN A 568 15.51 -8.34 15.70
CA GLN A 568 15.66 -9.77 15.38
C GLN A 568 17.04 -10.11 14.79
N THR A 569 17.85 -9.08 14.50
CA THR A 569 19.20 -9.12 13.95
C THR A 569 20.13 -8.22 14.78
N LEU A 570 21.45 -8.26 14.49
CA LEU A 570 22.35 -7.20 14.91
C LEU A 570 22.03 -5.90 14.16
N GLY A 571 22.34 -4.75 14.76
CA GLY A 571 22.04 -3.43 14.20
C GLY A 571 21.17 -2.56 15.12
N PRO A 572 20.40 -1.62 14.56
CA PRO A 572 19.64 -0.65 15.35
C PRO A 572 18.51 -1.27 16.17
N ARG A 573 18.17 -0.60 17.27
CA ARG A 573 17.12 -1.01 18.22
C ARG A 573 15.74 -0.76 17.65
N GLU A 574 15.06 -1.85 17.29
CA GLU A 574 13.64 -1.84 16.96
C GLU A 574 12.74 -1.91 18.19
N GLN A 575 11.51 -1.41 18.06
CA GLN A 575 10.49 -1.44 19.11
C GLN A 575 9.37 -2.43 18.77
N ILE A 576 8.82 -3.07 19.80
CA ILE A 576 7.73 -4.04 19.66
C ILE A 576 6.39 -3.32 19.54
N ASN A 577 5.58 -3.68 18.54
CA ASN A 577 4.13 -3.52 18.57
C ASN A 577 3.50 -4.78 19.17
N GLN A 578 2.77 -4.66 20.28
CA GLN A 578 2.08 -5.81 20.88
C GLN A 578 0.84 -6.20 20.08
N ASN A 579 0.20 -5.23 19.41
CA ASN A 579 -1.10 -5.42 18.77
C ASN A 579 -0.94 -5.86 17.31
N THR A 580 -2.01 -6.39 16.71
CA THR A 580 -2.09 -6.58 15.26
C THR A 580 -1.86 -5.24 14.55
N ALA A 581 -1.37 -5.28 13.30
CA ALA A 581 -1.24 -4.08 12.49
C ALA A 581 -2.50 -3.78 11.66
N PHE A 582 -3.50 -4.66 11.69
CA PHE A 582 -4.69 -4.58 10.85
C PHE A 582 -5.82 -3.85 11.57
N LEU A 583 -6.78 -3.34 10.79
CA LEU A 583 -8.05 -2.88 11.33
C LEU A 583 -8.96 -4.09 11.54
N ASP A 584 -8.68 -4.89 12.57
CA ASP A 584 -9.37 -6.15 12.84
C ASP A 584 -10.05 -6.30 14.20
N ALA A 585 -10.28 -5.16 14.87
CA ALA A 585 -10.98 -5.11 16.15
C ALA A 585 -10.27 -5.94 17.24
N SER A 586 -8.95 -6.05 17.16
CA SER A 586 -8.10 -6.77 18.10
C SER A 586 -8.22 -6.18 19.52
N HIS A 587 -8.40 -4.87 19.64
CA HIS A 587 -8.71 -4.16 20.89
C HIS A 587 -10.06 -4.55 21.54
N ILE A 588 -10.90 -5.33 20.85
CA ILE A 588 -12.13 -5.97 21.35
C ILE A 588 -11.92 -7.48 21.54
N TYR A 589 -11.23 -8.14 20.61
CA TYR A 589 -11.13 -9.60 20.50
C TYR A 589 -9.84 -10.24 21.06
N GLY A 590 -8.87 -9.44 21.49
CA GLY A 590 -7.56 -9.86 21.94
C GLY A 590 -6.51 -9.90 20.82
N GLN A 591 -5.25 -9.93 21.23
CA GLN A 591 -4.06 -9.98 20.37
C GLN A 591 -3.50 -11.40 20.23
N GLU A 592 -3.95 -12.33 21.07
CA GLU A 592 -3.45 -13.70 21.19
C GLU A 592 -4.61 -14.70 21.40
N LEU A 593 -4.49 -15.93 20.87
CA LEU A 593 -5.57 -16.93 20.89
C LEU A 593 -6.13 -17.23 22.30
N CYS A 594 -5.27 -17.26 23.32
CA CYS A 594 -5.71 -17.49 24.70
C CYS A 594 -6.46 -16.28 25.30
N GLU A 595 -6.06 -15.06 24.97
CA GLU A 595 -6.73 -13.84 25.42
C GLU A 595 -8.14 -13.74 24.81
N GLY A 596 -8.25 -13.98 23.50
CA GLY A 596 -9.55 -14.02 22.81
C GLY A 596 -10.50 -15.12 23.31
N ARG A 597 -9.97 -16.21 23.89
CA ARG A 597 -10.76 -17.22 24.61
C ARG A 597 -11.21 -16.73 25.99
N GLU A 598 -10.33 -16.11 26.78
CA GLU A 598 -10.69 -15.55 28.10
C GLU A 598 -11.75 -14.42 28.00
N LEU A 599 -11.87 -13.78 26.84
CA LEU A 599 -12.89 -12.78 26.54
C LEU A 599 -14.26 -13.37 26.14
N ARG A 600 -14.37 -14.67 25.86
CA ARG A 600 -15.62 -15.35 25.46
C ARG A 600 -16.38 -15.94 26.64
N ALA A 601 -17.70 -15.95 26.51
CA ALA A 601 -18.60 -16.67 27.42
C ALA A 601 -18.70 -18.18 27.10
N ASP A 602 -18.15 -18.61 25.95
CA ASP A 602 -18.26 -19.96 25.36
C ASP A 602 -19.71 -20.50 25.36
N GLN A 603 -20.66 -19.58 25.17
CA GLN A 603 -22.08 -19.84 25.02
C GLN A 603 -22.69 -18.86 24.01
N THR A 604 -23.46 -19.39 23.05
CA THR A 604 -24.17 -18.64 21.99
C THR A 604 -23.30 -17.67 21.17
N GLY A 605 -21.99 -17.90 21.12
CA GLY A 605 -20.99 -17.09 20.43
C GLY A 605 -20.67 -15.75 21.11
N PHE A 606 -21.07 -15.56 22.37
CA PHE A 606 -21.00 -14.27 23.06
C PHE A 606 -19.61 -13.97 23.65
N LEU A 607 -19.29 -12.68 23.75
CA LEU A 607 -18.26 -12.14 24.65
C LEU A 607 -18.79 -12.07 26.08
N ASN A 608 -17.89 -12.25 27.05
CA ASN A 608 -18.16 -12.10 28.48
C ASN A 608 -18.66 -10.69 28.81
N VAL A 609 -19.50 -10.57 29.86
CA VAL A 609 -20.06 -9.29 30.31
C VAL A 609 -20.15 -9.20 31.84
N THR A 610 -20.03 -7.99 32.38
CA THR A 610 -20.46 -7.68 33.76
C THR A 610 -21.93 -7.25 33.74
N ARG A 611 -22.78 -7.83 34.60
CA ARG A 611 -24.17 -7.39 34.73
C ARG A 611 -24.25 -5.99 35.34
N HIS A 612 -25.06 -5.11 34.75
CA HIS A 612 -25.18 -3.72 35.21
C HIS A 612 -25.82 -3.66 36.61
N PRO A 613 -25.23 -2.90 37.58
CA PRO A 613 -25.70 -2.91 38.98
C PRO A 613 -27.15 -2.40 39.15
N ILE A 614 -27.59 -1.50 38.26
CA ILE A 614 -28.96 -0.93 38.26
C ILE A 614 -29.87 -1.47 37.14
N ARG A 615 -29.60 -2.69 36.62
CA ARG A 615 -30.41 -3.37 35.58
C ARG A 615 -30.47 -2.72 34.18
N GLY A 616 -29.54 -1.83 33.83
CA GLY A 616 -29.30 -1.41 32.44
C GLY A 616 -28.59 -2.48 31.60
N LYS A 617 -28.25 -2.16 30.34
CA LYS A 617 -27.48 -3.05 29.46
C LYS A 617 -26.10 -3.40 30.04
N PRO A 618 -25.52 -4.58 29.72
CA PRO A 618 -24.29 -5.07 30.36
C PRO A 618 -23.08 -4.15 30.17
N LEU A 619 -22.06 -4.31 31.02
CA LEU A 619 -20.77 -3.64 30.92
C LEU A 619 -19.70 -4.66 30.50
N LEU A 620 -18.49 -4.18 30.19
CA LEU A 620 -17.33 -5.05 29.97
C LEU A 620 -17.06 -5.99 31.17
N PRO A 621 -16.39 -7.13 30.95
CA PRO A 621 -15.85 -7.96 32.02
C PRO A 621 -14.98 -7.14 32.99
N GLN A 622 -14.99 -7.50 34.27
CA GLN A 622 -14.11 -6.89 35.29
C GLN A 622 -13.02 -7.87 35.72
N GLU A 623 -11.79 -7.39 35.85
CA GLU A 623 -10.65 -8.17 36.34
C GLU A 623 -10.10 -7.67 37.68
N THR A 624 -9.50 -8.59 38.44
CA THR A 624 -8.85 -8.35 39.74
C THR A 624 -7.32 -8.47 39.70
N GLY A 625 -6.74 -8.84 38.56
CA GLY A 625 -5.30 -9.08 38.38
C GLY A 625 -4.44 -7.84 38.14
N ASN A 626 -5.03 -6.65 38.28
CA ASN A 626 -4.47 -5.37 37.81
C ASN A 626 -4.21 -4.42 38.99
N PRO A 627 -3.10 -4.60 39.75
CA PRO A 627 -2.82 -3.82 40.96
C PRO A 627 -2.57 -2.32 40.70
N GLU A 628 -2.39 -1.93 39.44
CA GLU A 628 -2.33 -0.54 38.99
C GLU A 628 -3.70 0.16 38.96
N CYS A 629 -4.81 -0.61 39.01
CA CYS A 629 -6.16 -0.08 38.88
C CYS A 629 -6.55 0.88 40.03
N LYS A 630 -6.88 2.13 39.69
CA LYS A 630 -7.16 3.20 40.65
C LYS A 630 -8.57 3.17 41.27
N ALA A 631 -9.55 2.47 40.68
CA ALA A 631 -10.92 2.41 41.17
C ALA A 631 -11.05 1.81 42.59
N ASP A 632 -12.00 2.31 43.40
CA ASP A 632 -12.24 1.90 44.80
C ASP A 632 -12.43 0.39 44.97
N SER A 633 -13.10 -0.26 44.03
CA SER A 633 -13.34 -1.72 44.08
C SER A 633 -12.12 -2.56 43.68
N GLY A 634 -10.98 -1.94 43.37
CA GLY A 634 -9.74 -2.60 42.96
C GLY A 634 -9.82 -3.32 41.60
N ARG A 635 -10.87 -3.07 40.81
CA ARG A 635 -11.17 -3.77 39.56
C ARG A 635 -11.29 -2.80 38.40
N CYS A 636 -10.65 -3.15 37.30
CA CYS A 636 -10.71 -2.46 36.02
C CYS A 636 -11.47 -3.34 35.02
N PHE A 637 -11.88 -2.77 33.88
CA PHE A 637 -12.47 -3.53 32.79
C PHE A 637 -11.40 -4.28 31.99
N LYS A 638 -11.77 -5.45 31.47
CA LYS A 638 -10.96 -6.26 30.56
C LYS A 638 -11.61 -6.28 29.18
N ALA A 639 -10.81 -6.03 28.15
CA ALA A 639 -11.17 -6.10 26.73
C ALA A 639 -9.99 -6.71 25.95
N GLY A 640 -10.01 -6.64 24.61
CA GLY A 640 -8.88 -7.04 23.76
C GLY A 640 -7.67 -6.09 23.79
N ASP A 641 -7.76 -4.96 24.50
CA ASP A 641 -6.64 -4.09 24.83
C ASP A 641 -6.66 -3.73 26.33
N SER A 642 -5.49 -3.77 26.98
CA SER A 642 -5.36 -3.51 28.43
C SER A 642 -5.48 -2.02 28.81
N ARG A 643 -5.37 -1.10 27.85
CA ARG A 643 -5.61 0.34 28.04
C ARG A 643 -7.10 0.69 28.08
N SER A 644 -7.99 -0.27 27.84
CA SER A 644 -9.45 -0.05 27.85
C SER A 644 -10.01 0.59 29.12
N SER A 645 -9.28 0.60 30.24
CA SER A 645 -9.67 1.31 31.48
C SER A 645 -8.92 2.62 31.75
N GLU A 646 -8.15 3.15 30.79
CA GLU A 646 -7.34 4.38 30.95
C GLU A 646 -8.18 5.59 31.36
N GLN A 647 -9.30 5.82 30.69
CA GLN A 647 -10.23 6.92 30.97
C GLN A 647 -11.69 6.56 30.58
N PRO A 648 -12.71 7.21 31.17
CA PRO A 648 -14.09 6.73 31.11
C PRO A 648 -14.73 6.74 29.72
N GLY A 649 -14.39 7.69 28.84
CA GLY A 649 -14.89 7.70 27.47
C GLY A 649 -14.40 6.47 26.70
N LEU A 650 -13.11 6.15 26.78
CA LEU A 650 -12.50 4.99 26.12
C LEU A 650 -13.13 3.67 26.60
N ALA A 651 -13.21 3.46 27.92
CA ALA A 651 -13.83 2.27 28.51
C ALA A 651 -15.26 2.03 28.02
N VAL A 652 -15.96 3.12 27.74
CA VAL A 652 -17.36 3.07 27.36
C VAL A 652 -17.45 2.90 25.82
N VAL A 653 -16.44 3.29 25.01
CA VAL A 653 -16.26 2.81 23.60
C VAL A 653 -15.86 1.33 23.53
N HIS A 654 -15.06 0.78 24.44
CA HIS A 654 -14.92 -0.69 24.49
C HIS A 654 -16.24 -1.37 24.88
N THR A 655 -17.06 -0.72 25.72
CA THR A 655 -18.40 -1.22 26.08
C THR A 655 -19.38 -1.19 24.89
N ILE A 656 -19.24 -0.24 23.95
CA ILE A 656 -19.92 -0.27 22.65
C ILE A 656 -19.65 -1.60 21.95
N TRP A 657 -18.40 -1.87 21.63
CA TRP A 657 -18.06 -2.87 20.63
C TRP A 657 -18.27 -4.31 21.12
N MET A 658 -18.06 -4.54 22.43
CA MET A 658 -18.39 -5.82 23.08
C MET A 658 -19.90 -6.13 23.04
N ARG A 659 -20.75 -5.14 23.29
CA ARG A 659 -22.21 -5.32 23.26
C ARG A 659 -22.70 -5.54 21.82
N GLU A 660 -22.03 -4.98 20.80
CA GLU A 660 -22.49 -5.06 19.41
C GLU A 660 -22.27 -6.46 18.86
N HIS A 661 -21.09 -7.02 19.15
CA HIS A 661 -20.82 -8.44 18.97
C HIS A 661 -21.89 -9.33 19.61
N ASN A 662 -22.37 -9.01 20.81
CA ASN A 662 -23.43 -9.79 21.46
C ASN A 662 -24.83 -9.56 20.84
N ARG A 663 -25.12 -8.38 20.26
CA ARG A 663 -26.36 -8.10 19.51
C ARG A 663 -26.41 -8.86 18.17
N ILE A 664 -25.33 -8.79 17.40
CA ILE A 664 -25.12 -9.59 16.20
C ILE A 664 -25.15 -11.08 16.56
N ALA A 665 -24.46 -11.44 17.65
CA ALA A 665 -24.53 -12.68 18.43
C ALA A 665 -25.93 -13.33 18.46
N GLU A 666 -26.81 -12.68 19.22
CA GLU A 666 -28.19 -13.11 19.47
C GLU A 666 -28.99 -13.21 18.16
N GLY A 667 -28.87 -12.22 17.28
CA GLY A 667 -29.59 -12.18 16.01
C GLY A 667 -29.20 -13.29 15.03
N LEU A 668 -27.90 -13.60 14.91
CA LEU A 668 -27.39 -14.72 14.11
C LEU A 668 -27.84 -16.06 14.69
N SER A 669 -27.71 -16.25 16.01
CA SER A 669 -28.16 -17.47 16.68
C SER A 669 -29.66 -17.72 16.50
N ALA A 670 -30.48 -16.66 16.51
CA ALA A 670 -31.93 -16.76 16.35
C ALA A 670 -32.39 -17.15 14.94
N ILE A 671 -31.66 -16.74 13.89
CA ILE A 671 -31.98 -17.11 12.49
C ILE A 671 -31.31 -18.42 12.06
N ASN A 672 -30.14 -18.73 12.62
CA ASN A 672 -29.31 -19.89 12.29
C ASN A 672 -29.14 -20.82 13.50
N ALA A 673 -30.24 -21.30 14.08
CA ALA A 673 -30.26 -22.21 15.23
C ALA A 673 -29.63 -23.62 14.99
N HIS A 674 -28.86 -23.77 13.91
CA HIS A 674 -28.07 -24.94 13.54
C HIS A 674 -26.56 -24.66 13.50
N TRP A 675 -26.13 -23.40 13.71
CA TRP A 675 -24.74 -23.02 13.91
C TRP A 675 -24.30 -23.34 15.35
N ASP A 676 -23.02 -23.63 15.54
CA ASP A 676 -22.41 -23.80 16.86
C ASP A 676 -21.83 -22.48 17.41
N ASP A 677 -21.35 -22.51 18.66
CA ASP A 677 -20.77 -21.35 19.35
C ASP A 677 -19.65 -20.68 18.54
N GLU A 678 -18.77 -21.48 17.95
CA GLU A 678 -17.63 -21.00 17.16
C GLU A 678 -18.08 -20.33 15.86
N ARG A 679 -19.01 -20.94 15.11
CA ARG A 679 -19.56 -20.36 13.88
C ARG A 679 -20.30 -19.05 14.16
N VAL A 680 -21.09 -19.00 15.24
CA VAL A 680 -21.80 -17.78 15.66
C VAL A 680 -20.79 -16.69 16.08
N TYR A 681 -19.81 -17.01 16.93
CA TYR A 681 -18.74 -16.08 17.34
C TYR A 681 -17.95 -15.56 16.13
N GLN A 682 -17.51 -16.42 15.20
CA GLN A 682 -16.66 -16.01 14.09
C GLN A 682 -17.41 -15.22 13.01
N GLU A 683 -18.68 -15.51 12.71
CA GLU A 683 -19.46 -14.64 11.82
C GLU A 683 -19.84 -13.32 12.52
N ALA A 684 -20.14 -13.32 13.83
CA ALA A 684 -20.36 -12.08 14.57
C ALA A 684 -19.10 -11.22 14.60
N ARG A 685 -17.94 -11.77 14.98
CA ARG A 685 -16.64 -11.09 14.89
C ARG A 685 -16.37 -10.60 13.47
N ARG A 686 -16.63 -11.41 12.44
CA ARG A 686 -16.39 -11.02 11.04
C ARG A 686 -17.35 -9.93 10.54
N ILE A 687 -18.60 -9.88 11.01
CA ILE A 687 -19.52 -8.77 10.76
C ILE A 687 -19.09 -7.53 11.55
N VAL A 688 -18.72 -7.66 12.83
CA VAL A 688 -18.33 -6.54 13.68
C VAL A 688 -16.95 -5.96 13.30
N THR A 689 -16.04 -6.75 12.74
CA THR A 689 -14.80 -6.28 12.10
C THR A 689 -15.07 -5.60 10.75
N ALA A 690 -16.15 -5.98 10.07
CA ALA A 690 -16.63 -5.24 8.89
C ALA A 690 -17.23 -3.91 9.40
N GLU A 691 -18.12 -3.95 10.38
CA GLU A 691 -18.56 -2.81 11.20
C GLU A 691 -17.40 -2.15 12.00
N TRP A 692 -16.13 -2.46 11.68
CA TRP A 692 -14.90 -1.76 12.03
C TRP A 692 -14.14 -1.08 10.83
N GLN A 693 -14.69 -0.89 9.60
CA GLN A 693 -13.88 -0.46 8.41
C GLN A 693 -14.00 0.84 7.49
N HIS A 694 -14.84 1.89 7.23
CA HIS A 694 -16.18 2.54 7.48
C HIS A 694 -16.00 3.82 8.25
N VAL A 695 -16.73 4.19 9.30
CA VAL A 695 -16.44 5.37 10.13
C VAL A 695 -14.97 5.80 10.09
N VAL A 696 -13.98 4.94 10.37
CA VAL A 696 -12.57 5.08 9.98
C VAL A 696 -12.37 5.74 8.58
N TYR A 697 -12.72 5.14 7.44
CA TYR A 697 -12.59 5.68 6.06
C TYR A 697 -13.75 6.56 5.48
N ASN A 698 -14.94 6.65 6.08
CA ASN A 698 -16.11 7.42 5.58
C ASN A 698 -16.52 8.57 6.49
N GLU A 699 -16.40 8.37 7.81
CA GLU A 699 -16.76 9.39 8.78
C GLU A 699 -15.51 10.10 9.28
N PHE A 700 -14.74 9.47 10.17
CA PHE A 700 -13.48 9.91 10.77
C PHE A 700 -12.41 10.40 9.78
N LEU A 701 -11.78 9.55 8.96
CA LEU A 701 -10.65 9.96 8.09
C LEU A 701 -10.99 11.10 7.12
N PRO A 702 -12.22 11.23 6.57
CA PRO A 702 -12.62 12.43 5.84
C PRO A 702 -12.62 13.73 6.66
N ARG A 703 -12.83 13.69 7.98
CA ARG A 703 -12.63 14.85 8.88
C ARG A 703 -11.16 15.02 9.27
N VAL A 704 -10.41 13.92 9.41
CA VAL A 704 -8.99 13.99 9.79
C VAL A 704 -8.11 14.52 8.64
N LEU A 705 -8.14 13.83 7.49
CA LEU A 705 -7.29 14.07 6.34
C LEU A 705 -7.84 15.14 5.38
N GLY A 706 -9.16 15.33 5.36
CA GLY A 706 -9.86 16.13 4.36
C GLY A 706 -10.02 15.43 3.00
N TRP A 707 -11.06 15.79 2.25
CA TRP A 707 -11.45 15.10 1.02
C TRP A 707 -10.37 15.05 -0.07
N ASN A 708 -9.49 16.06 -0.14
CA ASN A 708 -8.38 16.10 -1.10
C ASN A 708 -7.36 14.97 -0.83
N ALA A 709 -6.98 14.77 0.44
CA ALA A 709 -6.09 13.68 0.83
C ALA A 709 -6.78 12.31 0.73
N MET A 710 -8.08 12.24 1.07
CA MET A 710 -8.88 11.02 0.84
C MET A 710 -8.92 10.62 -0.64
N GLN A 711 -8.88 11.56 -1.58
CA GLN A 711 -8.73 11.25 -3.01
C GLN A 711 -7.28 10.88 -3.36
N LEU A 712 -6.29 11.65 -2.92
CA LEU A 712 -4.86 11.44 -3.22
C LEU A 712 -4.37 10.04 -2.82
N TYR A 713 -4.64 9.62 -1.59
CA TYR A 713 -4.25 8.30 -1.08
C TYR A 713 -5.26 7.18 -1.42
N SER A 714 -6.25 7.50 -2.27
CA SER A 714 -7.33 6.61 -2.72
C SER A 714 -8.24 6.07 -1.60
N LEU A 715 -8.34 6.78 -0.47
CA LEU A 715 -9.02 6.33 0.76
C LEU A 715 -10.54 6.52 0.77
N ARG A 716 -11.13 7.29 -0.16
CA ARG A 716 -12.60 7.37 -0.38
C ARG A 716 -13.22 6.00 -0.60
N LEU A 717 -14.56 5.90 -0.58
CA LEU A 717 -15.38 4.69 -0.78
C LEU A 717 -16.00 4.56 -2.19
N LYS A 718 -16.48 3.36 -2.57
CA LYS A 718 -17.57 3.19 -3.55
C LYS A 718 -18.92 3.19 -2.86
N THR A 719 -19.93 3.61 -3.61
CA THR A 719 -21.36 3.44 -3.28
C THR A 719 -21.89 2.06 -3.65
N GLU A 720 -21.40 1.45 -4.75
CA GLU A 720 -21.93 0.23 -5.37
C GLU A 720 -20.82 -0.74 -5.81
N GLY A 721 -21.11 -2.06 -5.81
CA GLY A 721 -20.14 -3.14 -6.04
C GLY A 721 -19.02 -3.20 -4.98
N TYR A 722 -18.04 -4.10 -5.14
CA TYR A 722 -16.93 -4.31 -4.18
C TYR A 722 -15.86 -3.20 -4.20
N TYR A 723 -15.39 -2.75 -3.03
CA TYR A 723 -14.39 -1.70 -2.80
C TYR A 723 -13.73 -1.61 -1.38
N GLY A 724 -14.40 -1.04 -0.38
CA GLY A 724 -13.94 -0.72 0.99
C GLY A 724 -14.74 0.36 1.76
N GLY A 725 -15.84 -0.01 2.47
CA GLY A 725 -16.72 0.75 3.42
C GLY A 725 -16.70 0.26 4.92
N ASP A 726 -17.82 0.34 5.74
CA ASP A 726 -18.01 -0.17 7.16
C ASP A 726 -18.82 0.63 8.29
N LEU A 727 -18.82 0.19 9.58
CA LEU A 727 -18.98 0.92 10.91
C LEU A 727 -20.24 1.82 11.25
N GLU A 728 -20.79 2.14 12.47
CA GLU A 728 -20.70 1.91 13.96
C GLU A 728 -22.03 2.40 14.65
N PHE A 729 -22.29 2.81 15.93
CA PHE A 729 -21.72 2.87 17.33
C PHE A 729 -22.42 1.87 18.33
N GLN A 730 -22.69 2.30 19.58
CA GLN A 730 -23.68 1.98 20.61
C GLN A 730 -23.80 3.15 21.58
N MET A 731 -24.92 3.34 22.30
CA MET A 731 -24.88 3.98 23.65
C MET A 731 -24.00 3.15 24.61
N ILE A 732 -22.95 3.53 25.36
CA ILE A 732 -22.13 4.75 25.59
C ILE A 732 -22.71 5.95 26.39
N ASP A 733 -23.84 5.76 27.05
CA ASP A 733 -24.93 6.75 27.17
C ASP A 733 -24.57 8.22 27.54
N GLU A 734 -24.65 8.66 28.80
CA GLU A 734 -24.54 10.10 29.12
C GLU A 734 -23.17 10.70 28.75
N LEU A 735 -22.11 9.90 28.85
CA LEU A 735 -20.76 10.30 28.45
C LEU A 735 -20.69 10.73 26.98
N VAL A 736 -21.61 10.25 26.14
CA VAL A 736 -21.58 10.49 24.70
C VAL A 736 -22.79 11.21 24.14
N ARG A 737 -23.85 11.40 24.94
CA ARG A 737 -24.53 12.69 24.89
C ARG A 737 -23.51 13.83 25.08
N GLY A 738 -22.53 13.64 25.98
CA GLY A 738 -21.29 14.42 26.05
C GLY A 738 -20.50 14.43 24.73
N LEU A 739 -19.77 13.36 24.41
CA LEU A 739 -18.88 13.28 23.24
C LEU A 739 -19.52 13.62 21.87
N ILE A 740 -20.85 13.55 21.66
CA ILE A 740 -21.52 14.02 20.42
C ILE A 740 -22.11 15.45 20.50
N SER A 741 -21.96 16.15 21.62
CA SER A 741 -22.47 17.53 21.75
C SER A 741 -21.51 18.53 22.41
N THR A 742 -20.42 18.06 23.03
CA THR A 742 -19.25 18.88 23.30
C THR A 742 -18.33 18.93 22.08
N PRO A 743 -17.71 20.08 21.77
CA PRO A 743 -16.66 20.15 20.76
C PRO A 743 -15.40 19.40 21.22
N MET A 744 -14.59 18.93 20.26
CA MET A 744 -13.19 18.58 20.53
C MET A 744 -12.35 19.86 20.71
N GLU A 745 -11.18 19.77 21.34
CA GLU A 745 -10.17 20.82 21.19
C GLU A 745 -9.61 20.84 19.76
N THR A 746 -9.18 22.01 19.26
CA THR A 746 -8.59 22.10 17.92
C THR A 746 -7.23 21.39 17.88
N LEU A 747 -6.99 20.61 16.83
CA LEU A 747 -5.68 19.99 16.61
C LEU A 747 -4.72 21.02 16.01
N ASP A 748 -4.05 21.76 16.89
CA ASP A 748 -2.99 22.70 16.54
C ASP A 748 -1.78 22.51 17.48
N ASN A 749 -1.04 23.58 17.78
CA ASN A 749 0.13 23.50 18.65
C ASN A 749 -0.23 23.50 20.14
N PHE A 750 -1.42 23.92 20.58
CA PHE A 750 -1.76 24.06 22.00
C PHE A 750 -2.17 22.72 22.64
N LEU A 751 -1.79 22.50 23.91
CA LEU A 751 -2.07 21.26 24.65
C LEU A 751 -2.34 21.57 26.13
N THR A 752 -3.41 21.00 26.69
CA THR A 752 -3.90 21.40 28.02
C THR A 752 -3.04 20.91 29.19
N GLU A 753 -2.99 21.68 30.29
CA GLU A 753 -2.26 21.35 31.52
C GLU A 753 -2.71 20.02 32.15
N GLU A 754 -3.96 19.60 31.94
CA GLU A 754 -4.47 18.28 32.37
C GLU A 754 -3.63 17.12 31.79
N ILE A 755 -3.03 17.29 30.60
CA ILE A 755 -2.14 16.30 29.98
C ILE A 755 -0.66 16.74 29.94
N THR A 756 -0.33 18.04 30.04
CA THR A 756 1.06 18.53 30.02
C THR A 756 1.66 18.76 31.41
N ASN A 757 0.87 18.78 32.48
CA ASN A 757 1.35 18.88 33.88
C ASN A 757 0.76 17.76 34.77
N HIS A 758 -0.52 17.45 34.61
CA HIS A 758 -1.29 16.64 35.56
C HIS A 758 -1.54 15.17 35.14
N LEU A 759 -0.88 14.68 34.08
CA LEU A 759 -1.15 13.33 33.55
C LEU A 759 -0.94 12.25 34.62
N PHE A 760 -2.01 11.52 34.92
CA PHE A 760 -2.12 10.49 35.96
C PHE A 760 -1.78 10.94 37.40
N GLU A 761 -1.81 12.25 37.70
CA GLU A 761 -1.43 12.82 39.00
C GLU A 761 -2.10 12.12 40.21
N ASP A 762 -1.34 12.01 41.30
CA ASP A 762 -1.86 11.77 42.63
C ASP A 762 -1.97 13.13 43.35
N ALA A 763 -3.20 13.62 43.53
CA ALA A 763 -3.47 14.92 44.15
C ALA A 763 -3.02 15.03 45.62
N THR A 764 -2.60 13.93 46.26
CA THR A 764 -2.00 13.93 47.60
C THR A 764 -0.47 14.11 47.58
N VAL A 765 0.17 13.98 46.42
CA VAL A 765 1.62 14.06 46.22
C VAL A 765 1.93 15.24 45.27
N PRO A 766 2.46 16.38 45.78
CA PRO A 766 2.71 17.56 44.96
C PRO A 766 3.59 17.30 43.73
N PHE A 767 3.21 17.88 42.60
CA PHE A 767 3.91 17.78 41.32
C PHE A 767 4.11 16.34 40.87
N SER A 768 3.13 15.46 41.07
CA SER A 768 3.30 14.03 40.78
C SER A 768 2.82 13.61 39.38
N GLY A 769 2.00 14.45 38.73
CA GLY A 769 1.61 14.28 37.33
C GLY A 769 2.80 14.31 36.34
N LEU A 770 2.52 13.86 35.11
CA LEU A 770 3.48 13.79 34.00
C LEU A 770 3.08 14.75 32.85
N ASP A 771 3.99 14.92 31.89
CA ASP A 771 3.80 15.78 30.70
C ASP A 771 3.75 14.92 29.43
N LEU A 772 2.55 14.71 28.87
CA LEU A 772 2.33 13.90 27.65
C LEU A 772 3.08 14.43 26.42
N ALA A 773 3.21 15.75 26.27
CA ALA A 773 3.90 16.34 25.14
C ALA A 773 5.42 16.09 25.24
N ALA A 774 5.98 16.28 26.43
CA ALA A 774 7.38 15.95 26.70
C ALA A 774 7.65 14.43 26.61
N LEU A 775 6.73 13.59 27.10
CA LEU A 775 6.79 12.14 26.96
C LEU A 775 6.79 11.71 25.47
N ASN A 776 5.94 12.32 24.63
CA ASN A 776 5.87 12.02 23.19
C ASN A 776 7.16 12.42 22.45
N ILE A 777 7.71 13.59 22.75
CA ILE A 777 8.99 14.05 22.17
C ILE A 777 10.14 13.13 22.61
N GLN A 778 10.21 12.78 23.91
CA GLN A 778 11.20 11.85 24.44
C GLN A 778 11.04 10.45 23.82
N ARG A 779 9.81 9.95 23.66
CA ARG A 779 9.52 8.67 23.00
C ARG A 779 9.99 8.65 21.55
N GLY A 780 9.76 9.73 20.78
CA GLY A 780 10.27 9.85 19.41
C GLY A 780 11.80 9.76 19.31
N ARG A 781 12.51 10.46 20.19
CA ARG A 781 13.99 10.39 20.28
C ARG A 781 14.50 9.01 20.72
N GLU A 782 13.73 8.32 21.57
CA GLU A 782 14.03 6.97 22.08
C GLU A 782 13.76 5.86 21.07
N HIS A 783 12.79 6.06 20.18
CA HIS A 783 12.47 5.21 19.03
C HIS A 783 13.38 5.46 17.82
N GLY A 784 14.33 6.41 17.93
CA GLY A 784 15.20 6.78 16.81
C GLY A 784 14.44 7.38 15.63
N ILE A 785 13.33 8.08 15.89
CA ILE A 785 12.55 8.77 14.85
C ILE A 785 13.36 9.97 14.36
N ARG A 786 13.51 10.05 13.03
CA ARG A 786 14.26 11.11 12.35
C ARG A 786 13.54 12.47 12.41
N SER A 787 14.26 13.55 12.14
CA SER A 787 13.69 14.89 12.29
C SER A 787 12.58 15.17 11.29
N TYR A 788 11.71 16.10 11.68
CA TYR A 788 10.59 16.60 10.87
C TYR A 788 11.01 16.95 9.43
N ASN A 789 12.21 17.49 9.24
CA ASN A 789 12.71 17.91 7.93
C ASN A 789 13.11 16.74 7.00
N GLU A 790 13.39 15.54 7.54
CA GLU A 790 13.50 14.32 6.74
C GLU A 790 12.12 13.79 6.33
N TYR A 791 11.15 13.75 7.24
CA TYR A 791 9.78 13.34 6.90
C TYR A 791 9.10 14.28 5.89
N ARG A 792 9.30 15.60 5.99
CA ARG A 792 8.91 16.57 4.95
C ARG A 792 9.42 16.16 3.56
N ALA A 793 10.72 15.83 3.49
CA ALA A 793 11.38 15.47 2.23
C ALA A 793 10.87 14.13 1.67
N VAL A 794 10.63 13.13 2.52
CA VAL A 794 9.95 11.89 2.12
C VAL A 794 8.56 12.20 1.58
N CYS A 795 7.78 13.04 2.26
CA CYS A 795 6.44 13.47 1.86
C CYS A 795 6.40 14.46 0.68
N ASN A 796 7.49 14.59 -0.09
CA ASN A 796 7.62 15.44 -1.27
C ASN A 796 7.34 16.94 -1.01
N LEU A 797 7.48 17.38 0.25
CA LEU A 797 7.51 18.80 0.62
C LEU A 797 8.93 19.33 0.46
N LYS A 798 9.06 20.65 0.27
CA LYS A 798 10.38 21.29 0.21
C LYS A 798 11.09 21.10 1.56
N ARG A 799 12.23 20.42 1.57
CA ARG A 799 13.15 20.41 2.73
C ARG A 799 13.57 21.85 3.05
N ALA A 800 13.37 22.26 4.29
CA ALA A 800 13.83 23.55 4.78
C ALA A 800 15.36 23.58 4.87
N ARG A 801 15.97 24.75 4.62
CA ARG A 801 17.39 25.02 4.94
C ARG A 801 17.53 26.11 6.01
N THR A 802 16.47 26.88 6.22
CA THR A 802 16.33 27.96 7.19
C THR A 802 14.94 27.88 7.81
N PHE A 803 14.75 28.43 9.01
CA PHE A 803 13.42 28.48 9.64
C PHE A 803 12.38 29.19 8.76
N GLN A 804 12.80 30.21 8.00
CA GLN A 804 11.93 30.92 7.05
C GLN A 804 11.44 30.07 5.87
N ASP A 805 12.11 28.97 5.51
CA ASP A 805 11.60 28.05 4.46
C ASP A 805 10.28 27.37 4.86
N LEU A 806 9.97 27.32 6.15
CA LEU A 806 8.76 26.70 6.71
C LEU A 806 7.52 27.60 6.54
N SER A 807 7.66 28.86 6.11
CA SER A 807 6.59 29.86 6.07
C SER A 807 5.48 29.62 5.03
N ARG A 808 5.51 28.45 4.36
CA ARG A 808 4.43 27.96 3.49
C ARG A 808 3.46 27.04 4.24
N GLU A 809 3.96 26.32 5.24
CA GLU A 809 3.19 25.34 6.01
C GLU A 809 2.97 25.79 7.47
N ILE A 810 3.93 26.50 8.07
CA ILE A 810 3.91 26.92 9.48
C ILE A 810 3.69 28.44 9.58
N LYS A 811 2.87 28.88 10.54
CA LYS A 811 2.58 30.31 10.81
C LYS A 811 3.83 31.05 11.33
N PRO A 812 4.07 32.33 10.95
CA PRO A 812 5.27 33.07 11.35
C PRO A 812 5.55 33.08 12.86
N GLU A 813 4.51 33.21 13.68
CA GLU A 813 4.61 33.28 15.14
C GLU A 813 5.11 31.95 15.74
N LEU A 814 4.82 30.82 15.08
CA LEU A 814 5.34 29.51 15.44
C LEU A 814 6.77 29.28 14.90
N ILE A 815 7.12 29.85 13.75
CA ILE A 815 8.50 29.84 13.23
C ILE A 815 9.41 30.60 14.19
N ASP A 816 9.01 31.78 14.66
CA ASP A 816 9.73 32.58 15.66
C ASP A 816 9.89 31.83 16.99
N LYS A 817 8.93 30.96 17.37
CA LYS A 817 9.05 30.08 18.53
C LYS A 817 10.03 28.93 18.28
N LEU A 818 9.92 28.23 17.15
CA LEU A 818 10.78 27.09 16.78
C LEU A 818 12.25 27.53 16.70
N GLN A 819 12.54 28.69 16.10
CA GLN A 819 13.89 29.27 16.01
C GLN A 819 14.46 29.70 17.37
N ARG A 820 13.62 29.90 18.41
CA ARG A 820 14.06 30.16 19.79
C ARG A 820 14.35 28.90 20.60
N VAL A 821 13.92 27.72 20.14
CA VAL A 821 14.02 26.44 20.87
C VAL A 821 15.01 25.47 20.21
N TYR A 822 15.03 25.40 18.88
CA TYR A 822 15.93 24.54 18.11
C TYR A 822 17.04 25.37 17.43
N GLN A 823 18.26 24.82 17.36
CA GLN A 823 19.37 25.50 16.67
C GLN A 823 19.24 25.43 15.14
N SER A 824 18.79 24.28 14.62
CA SER A 824 18.56 24.04 13.20
C SER A 824 17.13 23.55 12.91
N VAL A 825 16.65 23.81 11.69
CA VAL A 825 15.43 23.17 11.15
C VAL A 825 15.55 21.65 11.05
N ASP A 826 16.78 21.14 10.95
CA ASP A 826 17.07 19.70 10.94
C ASP A 826 17.01 19.07 12.35
N ASP A 827 16.89 19.86 13.42
CA ASP A 827 16.79 19.35 14.79
C ASP A 827 15.35 19.07 15.24
N ILE A 828 14.35 19.63 14.54
CA ILE A 828 12.94 19.65 14.96
C ILE A 828 12.39 18.23 15.09
N ASP A 829 11.91 17.86 16.28
CA ASP A 829 11.27 16.56 16.53
C ASP A 829 9.95 16.44 15.73
N LEU A 830 9.70 15.26 15.13
CA LEU A 830 8.57 15.04 14.21
C LEU A 830 7.20 15.42 14.81
N PHE A 831 6.98 15.09 16.09
CA PHE A 831 5.74 15.39 16.81
C PHE A 831 5.45 16.90 16.84
N THR A 832 6.40 17.69 17.34
CA THR A 832 6.29 19.15 17.41
C THR A 832 6.21 19.79 16.02
N GLY A 833 7.01 19.29 15.05
CA GLY A 833 7.01 19.81 13.69
C GLY A 833 5.66 19.67 12.98
N GLY A 834 5.04 18.49 13.06
CA GLY A 834 3.74 18.23 12.42
C GLY A 834 2.55 18.93 13.10
N LEU A 835 2.58 19.14 14.43
CA LEU A 835 1.56 19.94 15.13
C LEU A 835 1.67 21.45 14.87
N CYS A 836 2.83 21.95 14.42
CA CYS A 836 2.99 23.35 14.04
C CYS A 836 2.51 23.65 12.60
N GLU A 837 2.19 22.64 11.80
CA GLU A 837 1.71 22.83 10.43
C GLU A 837 0.25 23.31 10.38
N THR A 838 -0.05 24.17 9.41
CA THR A 838 -1.40 24.64 9.11
C THR A 838 -2.23 23.49 8.51
N PRO A 839 -3.43 23.20 9.03
CA PRO A 839 -4.26 22.11 8.53
C PRO A 839 -4.58 22.15 7.03
N LEU A 840 -4.63 20.97 6.41
CA LEU A 840 -5.09 20.77 5.05
C LEU A 840 -6.55 21.20 4.87
N GLN A 841 -6.92 21.68 3.67
CA GLN A 841 -8.27 22.17 3.39
C GLN A 841 -9.34 21.09 3.65
N GLY A 842 -10.12 21.29 4.71
CA GLY A 842 -11.20 20.38 5.12
C GLY A 842 -10.75 19.18 5.96
N GLY A 843 -9.48 19.10 6.35
CA GLY A 843 -8.95 18.21 7.39
C GLY A 843 -8.56 18.99 8.65
N ILE A 844 -7.94 18.31 9.62
CA ILE A 844 -7.43 18.91 10.88
C ILE A 844 -5.91 18.79 11.05
N ILE A 845 -5.21 18.08 10.17
CA ILE A 845 -3.74 17.93 10.20
C ILE A 845 -3.06 18.63 9.04
N GLY A 846 -1.81 19.04 9.25
CA GLY A 846 -0.93 19.57 8.21
C GLY A 846 -0.45 18.53 7.19
N PRO A 847 0.23 18.96 6.11
CA PRO A 847 0.61 18.11 4.99
C PRO A 847 1.56 16.95 5.36
N THR A 848 2.46 17.09 6.33
CA THR A 848 3.40 16.02 6.71
C THR A 848 2.68 14.88 7.42
N PHE A 849 1.82 15.16 8.40
CA PHE A 849 0.98 14.13 9.00
C PHE A 849 -0.11 13.63 8.03
N GLY A 850 -0.66 14.50 7.18
CA GLY A 850 -1.58 14.11 6.11
C GLY A 850 -0.98 13.11 5.12
N CYS A 851 0.33 13.20 4.87
CA CYS A 851 1.12 12.20 4.16
C CYS A 851 1.31 10.91 4.97
N ILE A 852 1.87 10.98 6.17
CA ILE A 852 2.22 9.78 6.97
C ILE A 852 0.96 8.94 7.27
N ILE A 853 -0.11 9.57 7.78
CA ILE A 853 -1.37 8.90 8.11
C ILE A 853 -2.08 8.45 6.82
N GLY A 854 -2.10 9.30 5.79
CA GLY A 854 -2.70 8.96 4.49
C GLY A 854 -2.07 7.73 3.84
N LEU A 855 -0.74 7.59 3.93
CA LEU A 855 0.01 6.42 3.47
C LEU A 855 -0.28 5.19 4.34
N GLN A 856 -0.22 5.32 5.66
CA GLN A 856 -0.43 4.22 6.60
C GLN A 856 -1.80 3.56 6.37
N PHE A 857 -2.89 4.33 6.37
CA PHE A 857 -4.23 3.78 6.08
C PHE A 857 -4.36 3.28 4.63
N SER A 858 -3.62 3.86 3.67
CA SER A 858 -3.59 3.30 2.30
C SER A 858 -2.95 1.91 2.27
N PHE A 859 -1.97 1.63 3.13
CA PHE A 859 -1.35 0.31 3.27
C PHE A 859 -2.23 -0.66 4.07
N LEU A 860 -2.79 -0.24 5.22
CA LEU A 860 -3.70 -1.07 6.01
C LEU A 860 -4.85 -1.62 5.14
N ARG A 861 -5.42 -0.78 4.28
CA ARG A 861 -6.49 -1.19 3.35
C ARG A 861 -6.05 -2.11 2.21
N LYS A 862 -4.83 -1.93 1.69
CA LYS A 862 -4.33 -2.66 0.50
C LYS A 862 -3.69 -4.01 0.85
N CYS A 863 -3.16 -4.14 2.06
CA CYS A 863 -2.38 -5.29 2.49
C CYS A 863 -3.19 -6.31 3.29
N ASP A 864 -4.37 -5.94 3.77
CA ASP A 864 -5.28 -6.83 4.48
C ASP A 864 -6.08 -7.73 3.51
N ARG A 865 -5.76 -9.03 3.50
CA ARG A 865 -6.47 -10.06 2.73
C ARG A 865 -7.96 -10.15 3.08
N PHE A 866 -8.30 -9.82 4.33
CA PHE A 866 -9.64 -9.88 4.90
C PHE A 866 -10.35 -8.52 4.93
N TRP A 867 -9.77 -7.48 4.32
CA TRP A 867 -10.43 -6.20 4.07
C TRP A 867 -11.82 -6.48 3.52
N TYR A 868 -12.88 -6.06 4.19
CA TYR A 868 -14.15 -6.79 4.13
C TYR A 868 -14.83 -6.76 2.74
N GLU A 869 -14.61 -5.68 1.97
CA GLU A 869 -15.02 -5.53 0.57
C GLU A 869 -14.13 -6.27 -0.44
N THR A 870 -13.24 -7.14 0.03
CA THR A 870 -12.40 -8.01 -0.81
C THR A 870 -13.24 -8.71 -1.86
N SER A 871 -12.78 -8.70 -3.11
CA SER A 871 -13.43 -9.44 -4.20
C SER A 871 -13.09 -10.94 -4.17
N ASN A 872 -12.31 -11.41 -3.19
CA ASN A 872 -11.91 -12.82 -3.07
C ASN A 872 -13.17 -13.71 -2.85
N PRO A 873 -13.47 -14.66 -3.75
CA PRO A 873 -14.71 -15.44 -3.70
C PRO A 873 -14.87 -16.32 -2.46
N HIS A 874 -13.79 -16.60 -1.72
CA HIS A 874 -13.82 -17.38 -0.48
C HIS A 874 -14.04 -16.52 0.78
N LEU A 875 -13.75 -15.22 0.72
CA LEU A 875 -13.71 -14.33 1.90
C LEU A 875 -14.80 -13.27 1.90
N ARG A 876 -15.25 -12.86 0.70
CA ARG A 876 -16.21 -11.78 0.49
C ARG A 876 -17.54 -11.99 1.20
N PHE A 877 -18.19 -10.89 1.56
CA PHE A 877 -19.64 -10.84 1.72
C PHE A 877 -20.31 -10.94 0.35
N ASN A 878 -21.60 -11.30 0.29
CA ASN A 878 -22.36 -11.16 -0.96
C ASN A 878 -22.75 -9.68 -1.19
N GLU A 879 -23.25 -9.33 -2.38
CA GLU A 879 -23.51 -7.92 -2.72
C GLU A 879 -24.67 -7.30 -1.92
N GLU A 880 -25.63 -8.11 -1.46
CA GLU A 880 -26.73 -7.64 -0.61
C GLU A 880 -26.25 -7.37 0.81
N GLN A 881 -25.53 -8.32 1.42
CA GLN A 881 -24.85 -8.19 2.71
C GLN A 881 -23.97 -6.94 2.74
N LEU A 882 -23.17 -6.74 1.68
CA LEU A 882 -22.28 -5.60 1.51
C LEU A 882 -23.04 -4.27 1.36
N ALA A 883 -24.09 -4.23 0.54
CA ALA A 883 -24.93 -3.05 0.37
C ALA A 883 -25.72 -2.69 1.64
N ASP A 884 -25.95 -3.66 2.53
CA ASP A 884 -26.63 -3.49 3.81
C ASP A 884 -25.69 -3.00 4.92
N ILE A 885 -24.51 -3.61 5.02
CA ILE A 885 -23.38 -3.18 5.83
C ILE A 885 -22.98 -1.71 5.55
N ARG A 886 -23.08 -1.25 4.29
CA ARG A 886 -22.83 0.17 3.92
C ARG A 886 -23.87 1.18 4.43
N LYS A 887 -24.96 0.73 5.07
CA LYS A 887 -25.98 1.59 5.70
C LYS A 887 -25.65 1.89 7.16
N VAL A 888 -24.74 1.11 7.75
CA VAL A 888 -24.20 1.42 9.06
C VAL A 888 -23.43 2.75 8.93
N THR A 889 -23.65 3.58 9.94
CA THR A 889 -23.10 4.94 10.12
C THR A 889 -23.02 5.13 11.63
N MET A 890 -22.06 5.86 12.21
CA MET A 890 -21.90 5.98 13.69
C MET A 890 -23.25 6.07 14.42
N ALA A 891 -24.11 7.01 14.01
CA ALA A 891 -25.43 7.24 14.61
C ALA A 891 -26.34 5.99 14.72
N SER A 892 -26.23 5.03 13.79
CA SER A 892 -27.07 3.83 13.69
C SER A 892 -26.92 2.88 14.87
N MET A 893 -25.73 2.32 15.06
CA MET A 893 -25.59 1.31 16.10
C MET A 893 -25.55 1.98 17.49
N ILE A 894 -25.38 3.33 17.59
CA ILE A 894 -25.75 4.09 18.83
C ILE A 894 -27.15 3.65 19.21
N CYS A 895 -28.11 3.95 18.33
CA CYS A 895 -29.54 3.80 18.58
C CYS A 895 -29.93 2.38 18.98
N GLN A 896 -29.28 1.37 18.39
CA GLN A 896 -29.53 -0.03 18.72
C GLN A 896 -29.23 -0.38 20.19
N ASN A 897 -28.30 0.33 20.83
CA ASN A 897 -27.62 -0.22 22.00
C ASN A 897 -27.43 0.71 23.20
N CYS A 898 -27.88 1.96 23.10
CA CYS A 898 -28.24 2.75 24.28
C CYS A 898 -29.24 2.03 25.17
N ASP A 899 -29.37 2.54 26.39
CA ASP A 899 -30.64 2.47 27.10
C ASP A 899 -31.49 3.73 26.89
N VAL A 900 -30.91 4.91 26.55
CA VAL A 900 -31.65 6.19 26.56
C VAL A 900 -31.53 7.17 25.36
N VAL A 901 -31.03 6.79 24.16
CA VAL A 901 -31.19 7.69 22.98
C VAL A 901 -32.53 7.49 22.29
N GLU A 902 -33.33 8.54 22.29
CA GLU A 902 -34.51 8.66 21.43
C GLU A 902 -34.21 9.41 20.12
N GLN A 903 -33.25 10.34 20.13
CA GLN A 903 -32.87 11.18 18.97
C GLN A 903 -31.37 11.45 18.88
N ILE A 904 -30.82 11.43 17.66
CA ILE A 904 -29.40 11.64 17.35
C ILE A 904 -29.18 12.38 16.03
N GLN A 905 -28.10 13.16 15.89
CA GLN A 905 -27.72 13.75 14.60
C GLN A 905 -27.15 12.70 13.64
N ARG A 906 -27.26 12.90 12.32
CA ARG A 906 -26.92 11.84 11.34
C ARG A 906 -25.42 11.56 11.22
N GLY A 907 -24.57 12.58 11.23
CA GLY A 907 -23.11 12.42 11.21
C GLY A 907 -22.53 13.01 12.47
N VAL A 908 -22.32 12.20 13.52
CA VAL A 908 -22.15 12.76 14.87
C VAL A 908 -20.81 13.44 15.09
N PHE A 909 -19.77 13.08 14.33
CA PHE A 909 -18.45 13.71 14.42
C PHE A 909 -18.50 15.20 14.08
N ASP A 910 -19.50 15.63 13.30
CA ASP A 910 -19.86 17.03 13.12
C ASP A 910 -20.83 17.45 14.23
N MET A 911 -20.67 18.67 14.74
CA MET A 911 -21.56 19.24 15.76
C MET A 911 -23.04 19.21 15.30
N PRO A 912 -24.01 19.02 16.21
CA PRO A 912 -25.43 19.06 15.88
C PRO A 912 -25.84 20.47 15.42
N HIS A 913 -26.65 20.56 14.36
CA HIS A 913 -27.09 21.83 13.79
C HIS A 913 -28.45 21.68 13.08
N ASP A 914 -29.44 22.49 13.44
CA ASP A 914 -30.85 22.40 13.01
C ASP A 914 -31.08 22.18 11.50
N PHE A 915 -30.30 22.84 10.64
CA PHE A 915 -30.34 22.61 9.19
C PHE A 915 -29.30 21.60 8.65
N LEU A 916 -28.02 21.74 9.01
CA LEU A 916 -26.92 20.99 8.38
C LEU A 916 -26.69 19.58 8.96
N ASN A 917 -27.01 19.37 10.23
CA ASN A 917 -26.84 18.09 10.94
C ASN A 917 -27.93 17.94 12.02
N PRO A 918 -29.22 17.88 11.62
CA PRO A 918 -30.33 17.84 12.56
C PRO A 918 -30.37 16.52 13.33
N ARG A 919 -30.84 16.59 14.59
CA ARG A 919 -31.21 15.39 15.33
C ARG A 919 -32.49 14.78 14.75
N VAL A 920 -32.46 13.47 14.53
CA VAL A 920 -33.58 12.65 14.03
C VAL A 920 -33.90 11.55 15.04
N PRO A 921 -35.15 11.05 15.11
CA PRO A 921 -35.48 9.91 15.95
C PRO A 921 -34.65 8.67 15.59
N CYS A 922 -34.26 7.88 16.58
CA CYS A 922 -33.47 6.67 16.37
C CYS A 922 -34.15 5.64 15.44
N ALA A 923 -35.48 5.58 15.45
CA ALA A 923 -36.27 4.76 14.51
C ALA A 923 -36.18 5.20 13.04
N ALA A 924 -35.62 6.39 12.75
CA ALA A 924 -35.37 6.91 11.40
C ALA A 924 -33.90 6.75 10.94
N VAL A 925 -33.10 5.98 11.69
CA VAL A 925 -31.73 5.58 11.34
C VAL A 925 -31.73 4.12 10.88
N SER A 926 -30.98 3.82 9.81
CA SER A 926 -30.91 2.49 9.20
C SER A 926 -30.00 1.56 9.99
N ASN A 927 -30.27 0.25 9.98
CA ASN A 927 -29.57 -0.76 10.78
C ASN A 927 -29.40 -2.04 9.96
N VAL A 928 -28.45 -2.91 10.32
CA VAL A 928 -28.18 -4.16 9.58
C VAL A 928 -29.33 -5.15 9.66
N ASN A 929 -29.78 -5.61 8.49
CA ASN A 929 -30.76 -6.66 8.28
C ASN A 929 -30.08 -8.04 8.31
N LEU A 930 -29.95 -8.60 9.51
CA LEU A 930 -29.33 -9.92 9.72
C LEU A 930 -29.99 -11.06 8.93
N GLN A 931 -31.20 -10.91 8.39
CA GLN A 931 -31.81 -11.93 7.51
C GLN A 931 -30.96 -12.25 6.28
N LEU A 932 -30.09 -11.35 5.83
CA LEU A 932 -29.14 -11.56 4.73
C LEU A 932 -27.99 -12.53 5.11
N TRP A 933 -27.90 -12.95 6.38
CA TRP A 933 -26.97 -13.97 6.90
C TRP A 933 -27.65 -15.28 7.27
N ARG A 934 -28.94 -15.47 6.94
CA ARG A 934 -29.64 -16.74 7.14
C ARG A 934 -29.06 -17.79 6.18
N ASP A 935 -28.37 -18.80 6.71
CA ASP A 935 -27.91 -19.95 5.92
C ASP A 935 -29.12 -20.84 5.55
N THR A 936 -29.26 -21.19 4.28
CA THR A 936 -30.31 -22.09 3.80
C THR A 936 -29.94 -23.54 4.06
N SER A 937 -30.68 -24.22 4.94
CA SER A 937 -30.52 -25.67 5.19
C SER A 937 -30.93 -26.54 4.01
N THR A 938 -31.80 -26.02 3.12
CA THR A 938 -32.15 -26.60 1.83
C THR A 938 -32.19 -25.52 0.73
N CYS A 939 -31.73 -25.88 -0.46
CA CYS A 939 -31.85 -25.07 -1.67
C CYS A 939 -32.89 -25.67 -2.60
N VAL A 940 -33.61 -24.86 -3.36
CA VAL A 940 -34.39 -25.34 -4.51
C VAL A 940 -33.47 -25.39 -5.73
N ILE A 941 -33.34 -26.56 -6.36
CA ILE A 941 -32.56 -26.77 -7.57
C ILE A 941 -33.46 -27.42 -8.63
N GLY A 942 -33.83 -26.63 -9.64
CA GLY A 942 -34.91 -26.99 -10.54
C GLY A 942 -36.24 -27.03 -9.77
N ASN A 943 -36.88 -28.19 -9.72
CA ASN A 943 -38.12 -28.41 -8.96
C ASN A 943 -37.91 -29.19 -7.65
N GLU A 944 -36.69 -29.62 -7.31
CA GLU A 944 -36.39 -30.36 -6.07
C GLU A 944 -35.84 -29.44 -4.98
N ALA A 945 -36.33 -29.59 -3.75
CA ALA A 945 -35.65 -29.07 -2.56
C ALA A 945 -34.58 -30.08 -2.11
N VAL A 946 -33.32 -29.64 -2.01
CA VAL A 946 -32.17 -30.49 -1.68
C VAL A 946 -31.33 -29.88 -0.56
N GLY A 947 -30.75 -30.73 0.29
CA GLY A 947 -29.92 -30.29 1.42
C GLY A 947 -28.56 -29.73 1.00
N VAL A 948 -27.94 -28.95 1.88
CA VAL A 948 -26.57 -28.44 1.69
C VAL A 948 -25.58 -29.57 1.40
N GLY A 949 -24.67 -29.33 0.46
CA GLY A 949 -23.69 -30.31 -0.04
C GLY A 949 -24.22 -31.20 -1.17
N VAL A 950 -25.54 -31.28 -1.38
CA VAL A 950 -26.12 -32.05 -2.48
C VAL A 950 -25.96 -31.31 -3.81
N ALA A 951 -25.38 -31.98 -4.80
CA ALA A 951 -25.32 -31.51 -6.17
C ALA A 951 -26.41 -32.17 -7.03
N ARG A 952 -27.03 -31.37 -7.91
CA ARG A 952 -28.07 -31.78 -8.86
C ARG A 952 -27.85 -31.09 -10.20
N THR A 953 -28.21 -31.76 -11.28
CA THR A 953 -28.28 -31.17 -12.62
C THR A 953 -29.73 -30.75 -12.92
N PRO A 954 -30.15 -29.50 -12.66
CA PRO A 954 -31.53 -29.06 -12.97
C PRO A 954 -31.80 -28.99 -14.48
N THR A 955 -30.75 -28.95 -15.30
CA THR A 955 -30.81 -29.06 -16.75
C THR A 955 -29.63 -29.93 -17.24
N PRO A 956 -29.68 -30.56 -18.43
CA PRO A 956 -28.65 -31.52 -18.84
C PRO A 956 -27.22 -30.95 -18.97
N CYS A 957 -27.06 -29.63 -19.08
CA CYS A 957 -25.77 -28.95 -19.18
C CYS A 957 -25.47 -27.95 -18.03
N THR A 958 -26.23 -28.00 -16.93
CA THR A 958 -25.98 -27.19 -15.73
C THR A 958 -25.89 -28.09 -14.51
N LEU A 959 -24.85 -27.94 -13.69
CA LEU A 959 -24.70 -28.60 -12.40
C LEU A 959 -24.77 -27.55 -11.29
N CYS A 960 -25.73 -27.68 -10.39
CA CYS A 960 -25.86 -26.80 -9.24
C CYS A 960 -25.63 -27.59 -7.94
N THR A 961 -24.80 -27.04 -7.06
CA THR A 961 -24.55 -27.58 -5.72
C THR A 961 -25.24 -26.68 -4.70
N CYS A 962 -26.05 -27.26 -3.81
CA CYS A 962 -26.60 -26.51 -2.70
C CYS A 962 -25.48 -26.16 -1.71
N THR A 963 -25.26 -24.87 -1.48
CA THR A 963 -24.34 -24.36 -0.45
C THR A 963 -25.15 -23.70 0.67
N PRO A 964 -24.55 -23.41 1.85
CA PRO A 964 -25.26 -22.67 2.90
C PRO A 964 -25.80 -21.32 2.39
N SER A 965 -25.10 -20.70 1.43
CA SER A 965 -25.46 -19.44 0.77
C SER A 965 -26.40 -19.61 -0.44
N GLY A 966 -27.12 -20.73 -0.53
CA GLY A 966 -28.00 -21.06 -1.66
C GLY A 966 -27.33 -21.90 -2.76
N PRO A 967 -28.03 -22.16 -3.88
CA PRO A 967 -27.56 -23.03 -4.95
C PRO A 967 -26.53 -22.35 -5.85
N GLN A 968 -25.28 -22.82 -5.83
CA GLN A 968 -24.24 -22.37 -6.75
C GLN A 968 -24.24 -23.24 -8.02
N CYS A 969 -24.53 -22.63 -9.16
CA CYS A 969 -24.61 -23.29 -10.46
C CYS A 969 -23.35 -23.05 -11.31
N GLN A 970 -22.84 -24.12 -11.92
CA GLN A 970 -21.77 -24.10 -12.92
C GLN A 970 -22.23 -24.78 -14.21
N THR A 971 -21.79 -24.27 -15.35
CA THR A 971 -22.06 -24.86 -16.66
C THR A 971 -21.18 -26.09 -16.90
N LEU A 972 -21.79 -27.18 -17.34
CA LEU A 972 -21.08 -28.41 -17.70
C LEU A 972 -20.58 -28.31 -19.15
N LYS A 973 -19.32 -28.71 -19.38
CA LYS A 973 -18.80 -28.96 -20.72
C LYS A 973 -19.19 -30.38 -21.14
N VAL A 974 -20.01 -30.51 -22.19
CA VAL A 974 -20.69 -31.77 -22.54
C VAL A 974 -20.23 -32.36 -23.88
N ASN A 975 -20.25 -33.69 -24.00
CA ASN A 975 -20.18 -34.37 -25.29
C ASN A 975 -21.60 -34.54 -25.84
N CYS A 976 -21.90 -33.87 -26.95
CA CYS A 976 -23.26 -33.80 -27.50
C CYS A 976 -23.84 -35.17 -27.91
N PHE A 977 -23.01 -36.09 -28.43
CA PHE A 977 -23.47 -37.42 -28.82
C PHE A 977 -23.81 -38.29 -27.59
N GLU A 978 -23.02 -38.17 -26.53
CA GLU A 978 -23.25 -38.86 -25.26
C GLU A 978 -24.41 -38.24 -24.47
N LEU A 979 -24.58 -36.92 -24.54
CA LEU A 979 -25.74 -36.24 -23.99
C LEU A 979 -27.03 -36.71 -24.67
N ARG A 980 -27.00 -36.87 -26.00
CA ARG A 980 -28.14 -37.32 -26.81
C ARG A 980 -28.55 -38.78 -26.56
N SER A 981 -27.65 -39.62 -26.06
CA SER A 981 -27.97 -40.98 -25.63
C SER A 981 -28.55 -41.06 -24.20
N ARG A 982 -28.45 -39.98 -23.42
CA ARG A 982 -28.92 -39.90 -22.03
C ARG A 982 -30.21 -39.05 -21.86
N PHE A 983 -30.46 -38.07 -22.72
CA PHE A 983 -31.57 -37.10 -22.60
C PHE A 983 -32.37 -36.93 -23.91
N GLY A 984 -33.61 -36.44 -23.79
CA GLY A 984 -34.49 -36.19 -24.93
C GLY A 984 -34.01 -35.02 -25.81
N LEU A 985 -34.33 -35.02 -27.12
CA LEU A 985 -33.91 -33.92 -28.00
C LEU A 985 -34.55 -32.59 -27.56
N ASP A 986 -35.85 -32.59 -27.30
CA ASP A 986 -36.57 -31.40 -26.82
C ASP A 986 -36.08 -30.91 -25.45
N GLU A 987 -35.54 -31.81 -24.63
CA GLU A 987 -35.00 -31.51 -23.30
C GLU A 987 -33.63 -30.81 -23.43
N ILE A 988 -32.75 -31.36 -24.27
CA ILE A 988 -31.45 -30.79 -24.63
C ILE A 988 -31.61 -29.43 -25.34
N LEU A 989 -32.63 -29.26 -26.19
CA LEU A 989 -32.87 -28.00 -26.92
C LEU A 989 -33.61 -26.93 -26.10
N ARG A 990 -34.23 -27.29 -24.96
CA ARG A 990 -34.81 -26.33 -24.00
C ARG A 990 -33.76 -25.74 -23.05
N ASP A 991 -32.70 -26.48 -22.73
CA ASP A 991 -31.55 -25.97 -21.99
C ASP A 991 -30.73 -25.02 -22.87
N ASN A 992 -30.66 -23.73 -22.50
CA ASN A 992 -29.90 -22.72 -23.25
C ASN A 992 -28.39 -23.00 -23.32
N VAL A 993 -27.82 -23.61 -22.28
CA VAL A 993 -26.38 -23.97 -22.19
C VAL A 993 -26.10 -25.17 -23.08
N CYS A 994 -26.99 -26.17 -23.09
CA CYS A 994 -26.92 -27.28 -24.04
C CYS A 994 -27.13 -26.82 -25.48
N ARG A 995 -28.12 -25.96 -25.74
CA ARG A 995 -28.41 -25.46 -27.09
C ARG A 995 -27.25 -24.64 -27.66
N ALA A 996 -26.51 -23.92 -26.81
CA ALA A 996 -25.28 -23.22 -27.19
C ALA A 996 -24.12 -24.19 -27.54
N GLN A 997 -23.94 -25.28 -26.79
CA GLN A 997 -22.87 -26.26 -27.03
C GLN A 997 -23.18 -27.29 -28.13
N CYS A 998 -24.45 -27.68 -28.29
CA CYS A 998 -24.86 -28.85 -29.06
C CYS A 998 -25.95 -28.59 -30.11
N GLY A 999 -26.55 -27.39 -30.15
CA GLY A 999 -27.68 -27.06 -31.04
C GLY A 999 -27.37 -27.02 -32.54
N ASN A 1000 -26.11 -27.23 -32.93
CA ASN A 1000 -25.66 -27.38 -34.32
C ASN A 1000 -25.29 -28.82 -34.68
N ILE A 1001 -25.27 -29.74 -33.69
CA ILE A 1001 -24.85 -31.15 -33.84
C ILE A 1001 -26.06 -32.10 -33.78
N LEU A 1002 -27.11 -31.71 -33.06
CA LEU A 1002 -28.22 -32.61 -32.69
C LEU A 1002 -29.56 -32.34 -33.40
N ASP A 1003 -29.68 -31.24 -34.14
CA ASP A 1003 -30.86 -30.90 -34.96
C ASP A 1003 -30.45 -30.65 -36.42
N PRO A 1004 -30.53 -31.66 -37.30
CA PRO A 1004 -30.16 -31.54 -38.71
C PRO A 1004 -31.24 -30.89 -39.58
N ASN A 1005 -32.45 -30.64 -39.04
CA ASN A 1005 -33.57 -30.05 -39.79
C ASN A 1005 -33.75 -28.55 -39.50
N ARG A 1006 -32.92 -27.96 -38.64
CA ARG A 1006 -32.94 -26.54 -38.28
C ARG A 1006 -32.62 -25.67 -39.51
N PRO A 1007 -33.55 -24.81 -39.98
CA PRO A 1007 -33.21 -23.79 -40.96
C PRO A 1007 -32.17 -22.83 -40.38
N PRO A 1008 -31.28 -22.22 -41.20
CA PRO A 1008 -30.43 -21.15 -40.73
C PRO A 1008 -31.31 -20.02 -40.18
N GLN A 1009 -31.22 -19.75 -38.87
CA GLN A 1009 -31.99 -18.67 -38.27
C GLN A 1009 -31.51 -17.33 -38.84
N GLN A 1010 -32.41 -16.63 -39.52
CA GLN A 1010 -32.26 -15.20 -39.76
C GLN A 1010 -32.03 -14.49 -38.41
N PRO A 1011 -31.15 -13.48 -38.33
CA PRO A 1011 -31.06 -12.64 -37.15
C PRO A 1011 -32.38 -11.89 -36.94
N GLN A 1012 -33.15 -12.27 -35.93
CA GLN A 1012 -34.10 -11.33 -35.31
C GLN A 1012 -33.34 -10.41 -34.34
N PRO A 1013 -33.80 -9.16 -34.17
CA PRO A 1013 -32.93 -8.09 -33.73
C PRO A 1013 -32.46 -8.24 -32.29
N GLN A 1014 -31.17 -7.96 -32.06
CA GLN A 1014 -30.76 -7.42 -30.78
C GLN A 1014 -31.51 -6.10 -30.53
N PRO A 1015 -32.02 -5.84 -29.33
CA PRO A 1015 -32.34 -4.49 -28.91
C PRO A 1015 -31.12 -3.59 -29.12
N GLN A 1016 -31.35 -2.36 -29.57
CA GLN A 1016 -30.28 -1.37 -29.72
C GLN A 1016 -29.58 -1.14 -28.37
N PRO A 1017 -28.26 -1.35 -28.24
CA PRO A 1017 -27.45 -0.26 -27.72
C PRO A 1017 -27.63 0.91 -28.71
N GLN A 1018 -28.03 2.08 -28.23
CA GLN A 1018 -28.01 3.26 -29.09
C GLN A 1018 -26.55 3.53 -29.47
N GLN A 1019 -26.22 3.34 -30.76
CA GLN A 1019 -25.01 3.92 -31.30
C GLN A 1019 -25.09 5.45 -31.13
N PRO A 1020 -24.02 6.13 -30.68
CA PRO A 1020 -23.88 7.54 -30.95
C PRO A 1020 -23.93 7.72 -32.47
N GLN A 1021 -24.82 8.56 -32.98
CA GLN A 1021 -24.85 8.80 -34.43
C GLN A 1021 -23.52 9.44 -34.87
N PRO A 1022 -22.89 8.95 -35.96
CA PRO A 1022 -21.65 9.53 -36.46
C PRO A 1022 -21.89 10.95 -37.00
N PRO A 1023 -20.91 11.85 -36.89
CA PRO A 1023 -21.10 13.25 -37.27
C PRO A 1023 -21.28 13.42 -38.78
N GLN A 1024 -22.45 13.91 -39.19
CA GLN A 1024 -22.64 14.47 -40.54
C GLN A 1024 -22.15 15.93 -40.60
N SER A 1025 -21.88 16.42 -41.81
CA SER A 1025 -20.88 17.46 -42.06
C SER A 1025 -21.46 18.84 -42.41
N ARG A 1026 -20.56 19.85 -42.37
CA ARG A 1026 -20.68 21.26 -42.81
C ARG A 1026 -21.26 22.26 -41.78
N PRO A 1027 -20.83 23.55 -41.83
CA PRO A 1027 -19.48 24.03 -42.11
C PRO A 1027 -19.05 25.07 -41.01
N PRO A 1028 -18.37 26.22 -41.22
CA PRO A 1028 -17.39 26.70 -40.23
C PRO A 1028 -17.82 27.95 -39.44
N SER A 1029 -16.97 28.33 -38.45
CA SER A 1029 -16.92 29.64 -37.78
C SER A 1029 -18.11 29.96 -36.83
N ASN A 1030 -17.96 30.76 -35.76
CA ASN A 1030 -16.76 31.33 -35.14
C ASN A 1030 -17.06 31.73 -33.67
N ILE A 1031 -16.04 31.66 -32.80
CA ILE A 1031 -15.73 32.66 -31.75
C ILE A 1031 -16.85 33.05 -30.74
N PHE A 1032 -16.69 32.56 -29.50
CA PHE A 1032 -17.05 33.20 -28.20
C PHE A 1032 -18.50 33.24 -27.65
N ASN A 1033 -18.52 33.49 -26.33
CA ASN A 1033 -19.54 34.08 -25.44
C ASN A 1033 -20.69 33.27 -24.79
N GLU A 1034 -20.61 33.25 -23.44
CA GLU A 1034 -21.66 33.62 -22.46
C GLU A 1034 -22.93 32.75 -22.25
N GLY A 1035 -23.52 32.90 -21.05
CA GLY A 1035 -24.92 32.54 -20.80
C GLY A 1035 -25.18 31.84 -19.45
N LEU A 1036 -25.95 32.49 -18.57
CA LEU A 1036 -26.56 31.89 -17.36
C LEU A 1036 -28.11 32.02 -17.45
N THR A 1037 -28.81 31.26 -16.60
CA THR A 1037 -30.27 31.39 -16.25
C THR A 1037 -31.29 30.94 -17.32
N PRO A 1038 -32.60 30.77 -16.99
CA PRO A 1038 -33.24 30.34 -15.72
C PRO A 1038 -34.26 29.18 -15.90
N PRO A 1039 -34.82 28.60 -14.80
CA PRO A 1039 -35.95 27.65 -14.83
C PRO A 1039 -37.34 28.30 -15.12
N PRO A 1040 -38.40 27.50 -15.44
CA PRO A 1040 -39.68 27.98 -16.01
C PRO A 1040 -40.70 28.58 -15.01
N PRO A 1041 -41.77 29.27 -15.50
CA PRO A 1041 -42.66 30.10 -14.69
C PRO A 1041 -43.88 29.41 -14.03
N PRO A 1042 -44.53 30.04 -13.03
CA PRO A 1042 -45.74 29.55 -12.35
C PRO A 1042 -47.07 29.87 -13.09
N PRO A 1043 -48.20 29.21 -12.69
CA PRO A 1043 -49.53 29.44 -13.29
C PRO A 1043 -50.20 30.77 -12.87
N PRO A 1044 -51.21 31.25 -13.62
CA PRO A 1044 -51.76 32.61 -13.49
C PRO A 1044 -52.78 32.82 -12.36
N HIS A 1045 -52.90 34.08 -11.91
CA HIS A 1045 -53.79 34.52 -10.82
C HIS A 1045 -55.26 34.78 -11.26
N GLN A 1046 -56.17 34.71 -10.29
CA GLN A 1046 -57.51 35.31 -10.32
C GLN A 1046 -57.62 36.47 -9.29
N PRO A 1047 -58.56 37.42 -9.46
CA PRO A 1047 -58.59 38.68 -8.69
C PRO A 1047 -59.19 38.58 -7.26
N PRO A 1048 -58.91 39.54 -6.37
CA PRO A 1048 -59.27 39.50 -4.95
C PRO A 1048 -60.63 40.14 -4.59
N PRO A 1049 -61.23 39.75 -3.44
CA PRO A 1049 -62.39 40.43 -2.84
C PRO A 1049 -62.00 41.66 -1.95
N PRO A 1050 -62.95 42.55 -1.60
CA PRO A 1050 -62.69 43.81 -0.87
C PRO A 1050 -62.59 43.66 0.67
N PRO A 1051 -62.04 44.66 1.40
CA PRO A 1051 -61.65 44.54 2.81
C PRO A 1051 -62.64 45.15 3.84
N PRO A 1052 -62.61 44.71 5.12
CA PRO A 1052 -63.34 45.32 6.23
C PRO A 1052 -62.47 46.16 7.22
N GLN A 1053 -62.55 47.49 7.09
CA GLN A 1053 -62.54 48.52 8.18
C GLN A 1053 -61.43 48.49 9.28
N SER A 1054 -61.47 49.45 10.23
CA SER A 1054 -60.22 50.02 10.81
C SER A 1054 -60.31 50.69 12.21
N ILE A 1055 -59.17 50.68 12.96
CA ILE A 1055 -58.74 51.70 13.97
C ILE A 1055 -59.51 51.65 15.34
N PRO A 1056 -59.02 52.10 16.54
CA PRO A 1056 -57.88 53.02 16.89
C PRO A 1056 -56.87 52.69 18.05
N GLN A 1057 -55.66 53.30 17.92
CA GLN A 1057 -54.83 54.06 18.91
C GLN A 1057 -54.19 53.50 20.24
N ARG A 1058 -52.83 53.62 20.30
CA ARG A 1058 -51.87 54.31 21.26
C ARG A 1058 -52.33 54.78 22.68
N PRO A 1059 -51.44 55.08 23.68
CA PRO A 1059 -50.00 55.52 23.67
C PRO A 1059 -49.05 54.75 24.67
N ARG A 1060 -47.75 55.04 24.96
CA ARG A 1060 -46.92 56.28 25.14
C ARG A 1060 -45.37 56.08 24.90
N PRO A 1061 -44.57 57.17 24.73
CA PRO A 1061 -43.08 57.24 24.79
C PRO A 1061 -42.58 57.69 26.23
N PRO A 1062 -41.30 58.12 26.55
CA PRO A 1062 -40.16 58.53 25.69
C PRO A 1062 -38.64 58.37 26.13
N LEU A 1063 -37.71 58.51 25.15
CA LEU A 1063 -36.37 59.21 25.17
C LEU A 1063 -35.04 58.54 25.72
N PRO A 1064 -33.81 59.07 25.40
CA PRO A 1064 -32.53 58.34 25.15
C PRO A 1064 -31.33 58.95 25.98
N PRO A 1065 -30.03 59.12 25.55
CA PRO A 1065 -29.18 58.65 24.40
C PRO A 1065 -27.85 57.92 24.84
N ILE A 1066 -26.88 57.57 23.97
CA ILE A 1066 -25.74 58.38 23.45
C ILE A 1066 -24.91 57.61 22.36
N GLN A 1067 -24.29 58.35 21.42
CA GLN A 1067 -23.22 57.99 20.45
C GLN A 1067 -22.06 59.03 20.62
N PRO A 1068 -20.85 58.97 20.00
CA PRO A 1068 -20.37 58.25 18.78
C PRO A 1068 -19.04 57.44 19.05
N SER A 1069 -18.20 56.94 18.12
CA SER A 1069 -17.70 57.43 16.81
C SER A 1069 -17.01 56.33 15.96
N GLY A 1070 -16.67 56.65 14.69
CA GLY A 1070 -16.12 55.71 13.68
C GLY A 1070 -14.58 55.57 13.64
N PRO A 1071 -13.94 55.21 12.50
CA PRO A 1071 -14.32 55.59 11.13
C PRO A 1071 -14.64 54.44 10.16
N ILE A 1072 -15.08 54.81 8.95
CA ILE A 1072 -15.41 53.91 7.83
C ILE A 1072 -14.18 53.76 6.91
N PHE A 1073 -13.83 52.53 6.54
CA PHE A 1073 -12.95 52.25 5.39
C PHE A 1073 -13.71 51.53 4.28
N ARG A 1074 -13.44 51.89 3.02
CA ARG A 1074 -13.98 51.22 1.83
C ARG A 1074 -13.07 50.03 1.44
N PRO A 1075 -13.61 48.88 1.00
CA PRO A 1075 -12.78 47.84 0.40
C PRO A 1075 -12.22 48.31 -0.96
N PRO A 1076 -11.02 47.83 -1.37
CA PRO A 1076 -10.47 48.08 -2.70
C PRO A 1076 -11.22 47.27 -3.78
N PRO A 1077 -11.12 47.67 -5.06
CA PRO A 1077 -11.69 46.89 -6.17
C PRO A 1077 -10.93 45.55 -6.37
N PRO A 1078 -11.60 44.50 -6.87
CA PRO A 1078 -10.97 43.20 -7.12
C PRO A 1078 -9.97 43.25 -8.29
N PRO A 1079 -8.88 42.47 -8.24
CA PRO A 1079 -7.99 42.28 -9.40
C PRO A 1079 -8.66 41.46 -10.52
N PRO A 1080 -8.21 41.58 -11.78
CA PRO A 1080 -8.79 40.87 -12.91
C PRO A 1080 -8.53 39.35 -12.85
N PRO A 1081 -9.42 38.52 -13.44
CA PRO A 1081 -9.32 37.06 -13.35
C PRO A 1081 -8.19 36.51 -14.24
N GLN A 1082 -7.10 36.06 -13.62
CA GLN A 1082 -6.13 35.19 -14.29
C GLN A 1082 -6.67 33.76 -14.33
N GLN A 1083 -7.04 33.30 -15.53
CA GLN A 1083 -7.29 31.88 -15.77
C GLN A 1083 -5.97 31.11 -15.75
N ASN A 1084 -5.74 30.33 -14.69
CA ASN A 1084 -4.61 29.39 -14.63
C ASN A 1084 -5.01 28.16 -13.81
N PRO A 1085 -5.23 26.98 -14.43
CA PRO A 1085 -5.56 25.77 -13.70
C PRO A 1085 -4.29 25.21 -13.03
N LEU A 1086 -4.18 25.39 -11.71
CA LEU A 1086 -3.12 24.80 -10.90
C LEU A 1086 -3.22 23.27 -10.88
N ARG A 1087 -2.64 22.62 -11.89
CA ARG A 1087 -2.34 21.19 -11.86
C ARG A 1087 -1.26 20.94 -10.82
N PHE A 1088 -1.61 20.26 -9.73
CA PHE A 1088 -0.67 19.72 -8.75
C PHE A 1088 -0.45 18.22 -9.01
N PRO A 1089 0.71 17.79 -9.53
CA PRO A 1089 1.03 16.38 -9.74
C PRO A 1089 1.80 15.80 -8.55
N PHE A 1090 1.11 15.05 -7.69
CA PHE A 1090 1.73 14.37 -6.54
C PHE A 1090 1.65 12.84 -6.68
N PRO A 1091 2.62 12.18 -7.33
CA PRO A 1091 2.81 10.74 -7.23
C PRO A 1091 3.35 10.36 -5.84
N ILE A 1092 3.01 9.16 -5.37
CA ILE A 1092 3.52 8.62 -4.09
C ILE A 1092 5.05 8.42 -4.18
N PRO A 1093 5.84 8.86 -3.18
CA PRO A 1093 7.30 8.82 -3.19
C PRO A 1093 7.89 7.42 -3.49
N PRO A 1094 8.94 7.30 -4.34
CA PRO A 1094 9.41 5.99 -4.81
C PRO A 1094 9.94 5.07 -3.71
N PHE A 1095 10.57 5.62 -2.67
CA PHE A 1095 11.10 4.87 -1.52
C PHE A 1095 10.01 4.00 -0.84
N LEU A 1096 8.78 4.51 -0.71
CA LEU A 1096 7.67 3.80 -0.05
C LEU A 1096 7.23 2.53 -0.82
N ARG A 1097 7.74 2.29 -2.03
CA ARG A 1097 7.49 1.06 -2.80
C ARG A 1097 8.43 -0.09 -2.44
N SER A 1098 9.56 0.14 -1.76
CA SER A 1098 10.49 -0.95 -1.37
C SER A 1098 10.05 -1.72 -0.12
N LEU A 1099 9.07 -1.23 0.63
CA LEU A 1099 8.39 -1.99 1.69
C LEU A 1099 7.46 -3.11 1.14
N PHE A 1100 7.35 -3.23 -0.20
CA PHE A 1100 6.40 -4.12 -0.88
C PHE A 1100 7.06 -5.02 -1.96
N SER A 1101 8.34 -5.35 -1.80
CA SER A 1101 9.07 -6.34 -2.61
C SER A 1101 9.41 -7.59 -1.80
#